data_AF-A0A8C6GEF5-F1
#
_entry.id   AF-A0A8C6GEF5-F1
#
_cell.length_a   1.000
_cell.length_b   1.000
_cell.length_c   1.000
_cell.angle_alpha   90.00
_cell.angle_beta   90.00
_cell.angle_gamma   90.00
#
_symmetry.space_group_name_H-M   'P 1'
#
loop_
_entity.id
_entity.type
_entity.pdbx_description
1 polymer ?
#
loop_
_entity_poly.entity_id
_entity_poly.type
_entity_poly.pdbx_seq_one_letter_code
_entity_poly.pdbx_strand_id
1 'polypeptide(L)'
;MLSDDQVDEIIIEVENVPSGVQNHLVSSQIALRKSSANPTFCVLSSSAADRVDCQIFNPGNDRRHNRLLRFSSLNESISQIYHGSECLVTDESCTFHETVQGQKLIASLIPMTTRDRIKTIRNQPRTMQEKRELRKIVDKEKNKQSHGILEANCCAQCLGSLSLTYRRTRNSLSELLNYITLWQKRFKVIGGKFGTSVLSYFSFLRWLLKFNIFSFVMNFSFIIIPQFTVGAKNTLQFTGLEFFTGAGYFGDTVMYYGFYTNSTIRHRMGGASYNMQLAYIFTIGACLVVCFFSLLFSMAKYFRNNFINPHIYSRGIAKLIFCWDFTVTHEKAVKLKQKNLSTEIRENLSELRQENYRLTFNQQLTRFSAHVAAWLVSTGVTAACCVAVYYLAEYNSEFLKTHRNPGAVLLLPFVVSCINLAVPRFYSMFRLVERYEIPRQEVYVLLIRNIFLKISIVGILCYYWLNIVALSGEECWETLIGQDIYRLLLMDFVFSLADSLLGEFLRRLIGMKFTSLSLQEFDIARNVLELIYAQTLTWLGIFFCPLLPFIQMITLFIMFYVKNVSLMMNFQPPSKAWRASQMITFFIFLLFFPSFTGVLCTLAITIWRLKPSADCGPFRGLPSFIQSIYSWIDTLSRRPGYLWVVWIYQNLIGSVHFFFILTLIVLIITYLYWQITEGRKVMIRLLHEQIINEGKDKMFLIEKLTKLQDMEKRVNPSALDLERREVEPQIPLHLEELGAAPDLRLRRSAQEENPIA
;
A
#
# COMPACT_ATOMS: atom_id res chain seq x y z
N MET A 1 -24.03 5.09 -1.57
CA MET A 1 -23.00 5.71 -2.42
C MET A 1 -22.63 7.02 -1.79
N LEU A 2 -21.38 7.18 -1.37
CA LEU A 2 -20.68 8.44 -1.10
C LEU A 2 -19.19 8.07 -1.14
N SER A 3 -18.38 8.95 -1.71
CA SER A 3 -16.97 8.69 -2.00
C SER A 3 -16.12 9.58 -1.11
N ASP A 4 -15.68 9.03 0.01
CA ASP A 4 -14.79 9.75 0.93
C ASP A 4 -13.37 9.77 0.34
N ASP A 5 -13.10 10.84 -0.42
CA ASP A 5 -11.78 11.35 -0.75
C ASP A 5 -11.93 12.88 -0.90
N GLN A 6 -12.24 13.56 0.22
CA GLN A 6 -11.98 14.98 0.38
C GLN A 6 -10.91 15.18 1.44
N VAL A 7 -9.81 15.82 1.00
CA VAL A 7 -8.82 16.43 1.88
C VAL A 7 -9.41 17.76 2.29
N ASP A 8 -9.86 17.87 3.53
CA ASP A 8 -10.26 19.16 4.10
C ASP A 8 -9.00 19.92 4.49
N GLU A 9 -8.67 20.91 3.67
CA GLU A 9 -7.62 21.89 3.89
C GLU A 9 -8.14 22.92 4.90
N ILE A 10 -7.68 22.84 6.15
CA ILE A 10 -8.08 23.76 7.20
C ILE A 10 -7.45 25.13 6.92
N ILE A 11 -8.23 26.01 6.28
CA ILE A 11 -7.95 27.44 6.21
C ILE A 11 -8.28 28.03 7.58
N ILE A 12 -7.30 28.65 8.22
CA ILE A 12 -7.52 29.46 9.41
C ILE A 12 -8.04 30.81 8.93
N GLU A 13 -9.36 31.03 9.00
CA GLU A 13 -9.91 32.38 8.89
C GLU A 13 -9.51 33.18 10.13
N VAL A 14 -8.77 34.27 9.91
CA VAL A 14 -8.58 35.31 10.91
C VAL A 14 -9.80 36.21 10.84
N GLU A 15 -10.59 36.19 11.91
CA GLU A 15 -11.79 37.02 12.03
C GLU A 15 -11.42 38.50 12.13
N ASN A 16 -11.82 39.29 11.14
CA ASN A 16 -11.57 40.73 11.12
C ASN A 16 -12.57 41.46 12.01
N VAL A 17 -12.08 42.18 13.01
CA VAL A 17 -12.86 43.13 13.82
C VAL A 17 -13.32 44.30 12.92
N PRO A 18 -14.56 44.83 13.08
CA PRO A 18 -15.06 45.92 12.23
C PRO A 18 -14.30 47.23 12.43
N SER A 19 -14.11 47.98 11.33
CA SER A 19 -13.40 49.27 11.33
C SER A 19 -14.35 50.48 11.40
N GLY A 20 -14.17 51.32 12.42
CA GLY A 20 -14.72 52.67 12.60
C GLY A 20 -14.37 53.11 14.03
N VAL A 21 -13.72 54.25 14.30
CA VAL A 21 -13.76 55.57 13.65
C VAL A 21 -12.35 56.06 13.29
N GLN A 22 -12.26 56.99 12.33
CA GLN A 22 -10.99 57.50 11.77
C GLN A 22 -10.76 58.99 12.09
N ASN A 23 -9.48 59.39 12.08
CA ASN A 23 -8.90 60.74 12.28
C ASN A 23 -8.65 61.12 13.77
N HIS A 24 -7.57 61.82 14.15
CA HIS A 24 -6.79 62.82 13.39
C HIS A 24 -5.32 63.00 13.89
N LEU A 25 -4.38 63.33 12.96
CA LEU A 25 -3.07 64.04 13.15
C LEU A 25 -1.96 63.38 14.03
N VAL A 26 -0.65 63.61 13.86
CA VAL A 26 0.25 63.87 12.68
C VAL A 26 1.73 63.85 13.14
N SER A 27 2.68 63.48 12.25
CA SER A 27 4.16 63.67 12.38
C SER A 27 4.91 62.97 13.54
N SER A 28 6.22 62.66 13.46
CA SER A 28 7.26 62.92 12.44
C SER A 28 8.56 62.10 12.68
N GLN A 29 9.24 61.69 11.59
CA GLN A 29 10.73 61.56 11.44
C GLN A 29 11.52 60.52 12.29
N ILE A 30 12.72 59.97 11.95
CA ILE A 30 13.54 59.83 10.71
C ILE A 30 14.64 58.73 10.95
N ALA A 31 15.23 58.17 9.87
CA ALA A 31 16.55 57.47 9.79
C ALA A 31 16.78 56.09 10.49
N LEU A 32 17.73 55.22 10.08
CA LEU A 32 18.37 54.91 8.76
C LEU A 32 19.26 53.62 8.90
N ARG A 33 19.48 52.87 7.80
CA ARG A 33 20.78 52.27 7.35
C ARG A 33 21.12 50.78 7.62
N LYS A 34 21.17 49.99 6.53
CA LYS A 34 22.32 49.21 5.95
C LYS A 34 21.74 48.28 4.87
N SER A 35 22.00 48.42 3.56
CA SER A 35 23.26 48.45 2.79
C SER A 35 23.99 47.10 2.73
N SER A 36 24.08 46.55 1.51
CA SER A 36 24.91 45.41 1.10
C SER A 36 25.56 45.77 -0.25
N ALA A 37 26.85 45.50 -0.39
CA ALA A 37 27.64 45.74 -1.60
C ALA A 37 28.63 44.60 -1.81
N ASN A 38 29.00 44.37 -3.08
CA ASN A 38 29.90 43.30 -3.53
C ASN A 38 31.36 43.50 -3.06
N PRO A 39 32.17 42.43 -3.19
CA PRO A 39 33.55 42.56 -3.64
C PRO A 39 33.85 41.73 -4.90
N THR A 40 34.91 42.11 -5.60
CA THR A 40 35.44 41.52 -6.85
C THR A 40 36.92 41.16 -6.63
N PHE A 41 37.47 40.09 -7.24
CA PHE A 41 38.73 40.08 -8.03
C PHE A 41 39.15 38.66 -8.51
N CYS A 42 40.00 38.64 -9.55
CA CYS A 42 40.54 37.47 -10.29
C CYS A 42 41.71 36.77 -9.52
N VAL A 43 42.48 35.76 -9.99
CA VAL A 43 43.20 35.53 -11.28
C VAL A 43 43.71 34.06 -11.36
N LEU A 44 43.70 33.40 -12.55
CA LEU A 44 44.87 32.80 -13.26
C LEU A 44 44.49 31.80 -14.38
N SER A 45 45.12 31.96 -15.56
CA SER A 45 45.45 30.98 -16.64
C SER A 45 44.39 29.99 -17.17
N SER A 46 44.39 29.51 -18.42
CA SER A 46 44.96 29.87 -19.75
C SER A 46 44.28 28.90 -20.77
N SER A 47 44.47 28.86 -22.10
CA SER A 47 45.29 29.57 -23.11
C SER A 47 44.62 29.36 -24.51
N ALA A 48 45.19 29.94 -25.57
CA ALA A 48 45.07 29.53 -26.99
C ALA A 48 43.65 29.53 -27.65
N ALA A 49 43.33 30.47 -28.55
CA ALA A 49 43.72 30.53 -29.99
C ALA A 49 42.71 29.78 -30.89
N ASP A 50 42.34 30.21 -32.11
CA ASP A 50 42.65 31.41 -32.89
C ASP A 50 41.54 31.67 -33.94
N ARG A 51 41.46 32.89 -34.50
CA ARG A 51 41.08 33.26 -35.90
C ARG A 51 39.88 32.61 -36.68
N VAL A 52 39.25 33.21 -37.70
CA VAL A 52 38.98 34.59 -38.19
C VAL A 52 38.21 34.47 -39.53
N ASP A 53 37.25 35.37 -39.81
CA ASP A 53 36.74 35.76 -41.16
C ASP A 53 36.13 34.66 -42.12
N CYS A 54 35.33 34.96 -43.16
CA CYS A 54 34.52 36.15 -43.52
C CYS A 54 33.42 35.78 -44.57
N GLN A 55 32.38 36.63 -44.64
CA GLN A 55 31.75 37.18 -45.86
C GLN A 55 30.83 36.39 -46.86
N ILE A 56 29.75 37.12 -47.23
CA ILE A 56 29.20 37.40 -48.59
C ILE A 56 28.13 36.47 -49.25
N PHE A 57 26.95 37.09 -49.40
CA PHE A 57 25.88 37.04 -50.43
C PHE A 57 25.05 35.79 -50.82
N ASN A 58 23.74 36.09 -50.91
CA ASN A 58 22.60 35.44 -51.61
C ASN A 58 22.82 35.18 -53.13
N PRO A 59 21.94 34.44 -53.87
CA PRO A 59 20.50 34.22 -53.62
C PRO A 59 19.90 32.82 -53.95
N GLY A 60 18.59 32.62 -53.69
CA GLY A 60 17.74 31.68 -54.46
C GLY A 60 16.71 30.84 -53.68
N ASN A 61 15.41 31.02 -54.00
CA ASN A 61 14.26 30.14 -53.64
C ASN A 61 14.59 28.62 -53.75
N ASP A 62 14.02 27.70 -52.95
CA ASP A 62 12.57 27.47 -52.81
C ASP A 62 12.17 26.68 -51.53
N ARG A 63 10.90 26.27 -51.45
CA ARG A 63 10.13 25.86 -50.26
C ARG A 63 10.45 24.48 -49.66
N ARG A 64 10.07 24.36 -48.36
CA ARG A 64 9.86 23.15 -47.54
C ARG A 64 11.12 22.42 -47.04
N HIS A 65 11.53 22.72 -45.80
CA HIS A 65 11.35 21.83 -44.62
C HIS A 65 11.82 22.54 -43.32
N ASN A 66 10.96 22.54 -42.30
CA ASN A 66 11.23 22.61 -40.84
C ASN A 66 10.13 23.40 -40.11
N ARG A 67 9.12 22.67 -39.63
CA ARG A 67 8.10 23.20 -38.71
C ARG A 67 8.31 22.58 -37.32
N LEU A 68 9.35 23.04 -36.62
CA LEU A 68 9.58 22.80 -35.19
C LEU A 68 10.25 24.04 -34.60
N LEU A 69 9.93 24.35 -33.32
CA LEU A 69 10.46 25.47 -32.52
C LEU A 69 10.00 26.90 -32.90
N ARG A 70 8.75 27.25 -32.54
CA ARG A 70 8.43 28.61 -32.04
C ARG A 70 7.19 28.61 -31.13
N PHE A 71 7.40 28.34 -29.84
CA PHE A 71 6.44 28.62 -28.75
C PHE A 71 7.19 29.20 -27.55
N SER A 72 7.88 30.32 -27.79
CA SER A 72 8.70 31.05 -26.82
C SER A 72 8.73 32.55 -27.13
N SER A 73 7.59 33.11 -27.57
CA SER A 73 7.49 34.51 -28.01
C SER A 73 6.07 35.08 -27.78
N LEU A 74 5.48 34.81 -26.61
CA LEU A 74 4.16 35.29 -26.21
C LEU A 74 4.17 36.01 -24.84
N ASN A 75 5.36 36.40 -24.38
CA ASN A 75 5.58 37.15 -23.13
C ASN A 75 6.16 38.57 -23.37
N GLU A 76 6.38 38.99 -24.62
CA GLU A 76 7.03 40.29 -24.95
C GLU A 76 6.10 41.28 -25.69
N SER A 77 4.82 40.95 -25.88
CA SER A 77 3.87 41.79 -26.64
C SER A 77 2.71 42.36 -25.80
N ILE A 78 2.88 42.46 -24.47
CA ILE A 78 1.94 43.16 -23.57
C ILE A 78 2.72 44.06 -22.58
N SER A 79 3.58 44.93 -23.11
CA SER A 79 4.34 45.93 -22.34
C SER A 79 4.29 47.35 -22.92
N GLN A 80 3.45 47.59 -23.95
CA GLN A 80 3.34 48.88 -24.66
C GLN A 80 1.89 49.36 -24.89
N ILE A 81 0.97 49.03 -23.98
CA ILE A 81 -0.33 49.74 -23.88
C ILE A 81 -0.47 50.29 -22.45
N TYR A 82 0.34 51.31 -22.16
CA TYR A 82 0.22 52.18 -20.99
C TYR A 82 0.35 53.63 -21.47
N HIS A 83 -0.78 54.23 -21.79
CA HIS A 83 -0.99 55.66 -21.62
C HIS A 83 -2.42 55.84 -21.11
N GLY A 84 -2.56 56.51 -19.96
CA GLY A 84 -3.81 56.56 -19.23
C GLY A 84 -4.85 57.44 -19.92
N SER A 85 -6.11 57.07 -19.73
CA SER A 85 -7.23 58.00 -19.74
C SER A 85 -7.90 57.86 -18.38
N GLU A 86 -7.82 58.92 -17.56
CA GLU A 86 -8.59 58.99 -16.31
C GLU A 86 -10.06 59.05 -16.68
N CYS A 87 -10.81 57.98 -16.40
CA CYS A 87 -12.25 58.01 -16.55
C CYS A 87 -12.86 58.66 -15.31
N LEU A 88 -13.37 59.88 -15.50
CA LEU A 88 -14.05 60.67 -14.48
C LEU A 88 -15.27 59.92 -13.94
N VAL A 89 -15.63 60.18 -12.67
CA VAL A 89 -16.81 59.62 -12.02
C VAL A 89 -18.09 59.94 -12.79
N THR A 90 -18.79 58.91 -13.23
CA THR A 90 -20.25 58.91 -13.47
C THR A 90 -20.81 57.51 -13.14
N ASP A 91 -21.98 57.46 -12.54
CA ASP A 91 -22.57 56.21 -12.01
C ASP A 91 -23.01 55.24 -13.13
N GLU A 92 -22.18 54.23 -13.42
CA GLU A 92 -22.63 52.97 -14.01
C GLU A 92 -22.02 51.77 -13.26
N SER A 93 -22.86 50.78 -12.95
CA SER A 93 -22.46 49.60 -12.19
C SER A 93 -21.59 48.65 -13.02
N CYS A 94 -20.27 48.83 -12.94
CA CYS A 94 -19.29 48.02 -13.68
C CYS A 94 -19.45 46.52 -13.38
N THR A 95 -19.70 45.70 -14.41
CA THR A 95 -20.04 44.29 -14.19
C THR A 95 -18.78 43.45 -14.02
N PHE A 96 -18.74 42.53 -13.04
CA PHE A 96 -17.53 41.76 -12.73
C PHE A 96 -16.93 41.00 -13.94
N HIS A 97 -17.74 40.69 -14.96
CA HIS A 97 -17.31 40.05 -16.20
C HIS A 97 -16.29 40.90 -17.00
N GLU A 98 -16.36 42.22 -16.88
CA GLU A 98 -15.47 43.16 -17.56
C GLU A 98 -14.11 43.29 -16.86
N THR A 99 -13.99 42.80 -15.62
CA THR A 99 -12.70 42.74 -14.92
C THR A 99 -11.76 41.73 -15.56
N VAL A 100 -10.46 42.07 -15.59
CA VAL A 100 -9.37 41.19 -16.08
C VAL A 100 -9.39 39.81 -15.38
N GLN A 101 -9.77 39.78 -14.11
CA GLN A 101 -9.87 38.55 -13.31
C GLN A 101 -11.07 37.68 -13.73
N GLY A 102 -12.20 38.29 -14.11
CA GLY A 102 -13.36 37.61 -14.69
C GLY A 102 -13.05 36.97 -16.04
N GLN A 103 -12.42 37.71 -16.94
CA GLN A 103 -12.00 37.19 -18.25
C GLN A 103 -11.01 36.01 -18.13
N LYS A 104 -10.03 36.12 -17.22
CA LYS A 104 -9.06 35.04 -16.94
C LYS A 104 -9.74 33.76 -16.41
N LEU A 105 -10.76 33.90 -15.55
CA LEU A 105 -11.56 32.78 -15.07
C LEU A 105 -12.32 32.10 -16.22
N ILE A 106 -12.93 32.87 -17.12
CA ILE A 106 -13.73 32.36 -18.24
C ILE A 106 -12.85 31.62 -19.25
N ALA A 107 -11.68 32.17 -19.58
CA ALA A 107 -10.67 31.50 -20.39
C ALA A 107 -10.26 30.13 -19.80
N SER A 108 -10.21 30.00 -18.47
CA SER A 108 -9.91 28.72 -17.80
C SER A 108 -11.08 27.71 -17.85
N LEU A 109 -12.33 28.17 -17.95
CA LEU A 109 -13.54 27.35 -17.90
C LEU A 109 -13.97 26.79 -19.28
N ILE A 110 -13.64 27.48 -20.37
CA ILE A 110 -13.96 27.07 -21.76
C ILE A 110 -13.39 25.67 -22.14
N PRO A 111 -12.10 25.35 -21.89
CA PRO A 111 -11.52 24.05 -22.26
C PRO A 111 -11.96 22.88 -21.37
N MET A 112 -12.67 23.13 -20.26
CA MET A 112 -13.09 22.08 -19.33
C MET A 112 -14.23 21.21 -19.88
N THR A 113 -14.34 19.97 -19.36
CA THR A 113 -15.50 19.11 -19.64
C THR A 113 -16.76 19.68 -18.98
N THR A 114 -17.94 19.36 -19.52
CA THR A 114 -19.22 19.88 -19.00
C THR A 114 -19.43 19.54 -17.52
N ARG A 115 -19.00 18.35 -17.05
CA ARG A 115 -19.12 17.94 -15.64
C ARG A 115 -18.14 18.70 -14.75
N ASP A 116 -16.88 18.81 -15.16
CA ASP A 116 -15.85 19.48 -14.37
C ASP A 116 -16.15 20.98 -14.25
N ARG A 117 -16.52 21.63 -15.36
CA ARG A 117 -16.94 23.03 -15.41
C ARG A 117 -18.12 23.33 -14.47
N ILE A 118 -19.14 22.46 -14.44
CA ILE A 118 -20.27 22.61 -13.51
C ILE A 118 -19.82 22.46 -12.05
N LYS A 119 -18.89 21.53 -11.76
CA LYS A 119 -18.33 21.35 -10.42
C LYS A 119 -17.51 22.57 -9.98
N THR A 120 -16.65 23.11 -10.85
CA THR A 120 -15.83 24.30 -10.58
C THR A 120 -16.70 25.54 -10.33
N ILE A 121 -17.69 25.82 -11.19
CA ILE A 121 -18.63 26.95 -11.00
C ILE A 121 -19.43 26.79 -9.71
N ARG A 122 -19.86 25.57 -9.36
CA ARG A 122 -20.61 25.31 -8.12
C ARG A 122 -19.77 25.59 -6.87
N ASN A 123 -18.51 25.14 -6.88
CA ASN A 123 -17.57 25.24 -5.78
C ASN A 123 -16.98 26.65 -5.57
N GLN A 124 -17.24 27.60 -6.47
CA GLN A 124 -16.76 28.97 -6.34
C GLN A 124 -17.52 29.72 -5.21
N PRO A 125 -16.86 30.53 -4.36
CA PRO A 125 -17.54 31.30 -3.30
C PRO A 125 -18.23 32.54 -3.89
N ARG A 126 -19.42 32.35 -4.47
CA ARG A 126 -20.22 33.37 -5.16
C ARG A 126 -21.71 33.13 -5.05
N THR A 127 -22.50 34.19 -5.25
CA THR A 127 -23.96 34.12 -5.27
C THR A 127 -24.48 33.18 -6.36
N MET A 128 -25.67 32.61 -6.15
CA MET A 128 -26.28 31.69 -7.13
C MET A 128 -26.67 32.37 -8.44
N GLN A 129 -26.87 33.70 -8.43
CA GLN A 129 -27.19 34.49 -9.62
C GLN A 129 -25.95 34.70 -10.50
N GLU A 130 -24.82 35.11 -9.92
CA GLU A 130 -23.53 35.18 -10.65
C GLU A 130 -23.13 33.83 -11.24
N LYS A 131 -23.33 32.72 -10.50
CA LYS A 131 -23.05 31.36 -11.01
C LYS A 131 -23.91 30.96 -12.20
N ARG A 132 -25.12 31.53 -12.34
CA ARG A 132 -26.00 31.32 -13.50
C ARG A 132 -25.54 32.17 -14.69
N GLU A 133 -25.20 33.43 -14.49
CA GLU A 133 -24.70 34.31 -15.56
C GLU A 133 -23.33 33.85 -16.07
N LEU A 134 -22.38 33.52 -15.19
CA LEU A 134 -21.08 32.96 -15.57
C LEU A 134 -21.23 31.69 -16.42
N ARG A 135 -22.22 30.83 -16.10
CA ARG A 135 -22.53 29.65 -16.92
C ARG A 135 -23.05 30.04 -18.31
N LYS A 136 -24.05 30.93 -18.39
CA LYS A 136 -24.61 31.39 -19.68
C LYS A 136 -23.53 31.95 -20.60
N ILE A 137 -22.62 32.77 -20.06
CA ILE A 137 -21.59 33.44 -20.86
C ILE A 137 -20.53 32.44 -21.34
N VAL A 138 -20.05 31.54 -20.47
CA VAL A 138 -19.11 30.47 -20.88
C VAL A 138 -19.74 29.52 -21.90
N ASP A 139 -21.05 29.25 -21.84
CA ASP A 139 -21.76 28.47 -22.85
C ASP A 139 -21.93 29.23 -24.18
N LYS A 140 -22.21 30.54 -24.14
CA LYS A 140 -22.32 31.40 -25.32
C LYS A 140 -21.00 31.50 -26.09
N GLU A 141 -19.87 31.70 -25.40
CA GLU A 141 -18.55 31.77 -26.05
C GLU A 141 -18.09 30.41 -26.59
N LYS A 142 -18.40 29.31 -25.88
CA LYS A 142 -18.08 27.96 -26.37
C LYS A 142 -18.83 27.61 -27.66
N ASN A 143 -20.09 28.03 -27.79
CA ASN A 143 -20.87 27.81 -29.02
C ASN A 143 -20.31 28.61 -30.21
N LYS A 144 -19.82 29.84 -30.00
CA LYS A 144 -19.09 30.57 -31.05
C LYS A 144 -17.82 29.83 -31.49
N GLN A 145 -17.01 29.37 -30.53
CA GLN A 145 -15.76 28.66 -30.83
C GLN A 145 -15.99 27.32 -31.55
N SER A 146 -17.12 26.66 -31.30
CA SER A 146 -17.47 25.39 -31.94
C SER A 146 -17.69 25.49 -33.45
N HIS A 147 -18.03 26.66 -33.99
CA HIS A 147 -18.24 26.85 -35.43
C HIS A 147 -16.94 27.09 -36.22
N GLY A 148 -15.85 27.52 -35.57
CA GLY A 148 -14.57 27.82 -36.23
C GLY A 148 -13.53 26.69 -36.24
N ILE A 149 -13.79 25.56 -35.57
CA ILE A 149 -12.80 24.49 -35.32
C ILE A 149 -13.32 23.13 -35.82
N LEU A 150 -13.81 23.08 -37.07
CA LEU A 150 -14.27 21.83 -37.68
C LEU A 150 -13.25 21.16 -38.63
N GLU A 151 -12.29 21.91 -39.18
CA GLU A 151 -11.51 21.46 -40.35
C GLU A 151 -10.07 20.98 -40.09
N ALA A 152 -9.52 21.15 -38.88
CA ALA A 152 -8.07 20.98 -38.66
C ALA A 152 -7.64 19.84 -37.71
N ASN A 153 -8.57 19.03 -37.18
CA ASN A 153 -8.30 18.27 -35.94
C ASN A 153 -8.44 16.74 -35.98
N CYS A 154 -8.62 16.10 -37.16
CA CYS A 154 -8.86 14.66 -37.27
C CYS A 154 -7.83 13.78 -36.51
N CYS A 155 -6.53 14.09 -36.58
CA CYS A 155 -5.48 13.29 -35.93
C CYS A 155 -5.45 13.47 -34.40
N ALA A 156 -5.62 14.70 -33.89
CA ALA A 156 -5.73 14.96 -32.45
C ALA A 156 -7.04 14.41 -31.86
N GLN A 157 -8.11 14.42 -32.64
CA GLN A 157 -9.41 13.84 -32.29
C GLN A 157 -9.35 12.31 -32.25
N CYS A 158 -8.53 11.67 -33.09
CA CYS A 158 -8.25 10.24 -33.02
C CYS A 158 -7.49 9.87 -31.73
N LEU A 159 -6.38 10.55 -31.41
CA LEU A 159 -5.65 10.35 -30.13
C LEU A 159 -6.54 10.66 -28.91
N GLY A 160 -7.36 11.71 -29.00
CA GLY A 160 -8.40 12.03 -28.03
C GLY A 160 -9.37 10.88 -27.84
N SER A 161 -9.90 10.31 -28.94
CA SER A 161 -10.84 9.18 -28.93
C SER A 161 -10.22 7.92 -28.34
N LEU A 162 -8.93 7.65 -28.58
CA LEU A 162 -8.20 6.53 -27.98
C LEU A 162 -8.05 6.71 -26.47
N SER A 163 -7.68 7.92 -26.02
CA SER A 163 -7.58 8.24 -24.59
C SER A 163 -8.93 8.20 -23.89
N LEU A 164 -10.00 8.63 -24.55
CA LEU A 164 -11.38 8.57 -24.09
C LEU A 164 -11.89 7.12 -24.04
N THR A 165 -11.53 6.29 -25.01
CA THR A 165 -11.89 4.87 -25.05
C THR A 165 -11.14 4.10 -23.96
N TYR A 166 -9.84 4.34 -23.77
CA TYR A 166 -9.06 3.80 -22.66
C TYR A 166 -9.61 4.26 -21.29
N ARG A 167 -10.00 5.54 -21.16
CA ARG A 167 -10.61 6.06 -19.93
C ARG A 167 -12.02 5.49 -19.70
N ARG A 168 -12.80 5.22 -20.75
CA ARG A 168 -14.09 4.52 -20.67
C ARG A 168 -13.89 3.06 -20.27
N THR A 169 -13.05 2.29 -20.95
CA THR A 169 -12.80 0.88 -20.59
C THR A 169 -12.19 0.75 -19.20
N ARG A 170 -11.28 1.64 -18.81
CA ARG A 170 -10.77 1.73 -17.42
C ARG A 170 -11.87 2.06 -16.42
N ASN A 171 -12.79 2.98 -16.73
CA ASN A 171 -13.90 3.31 -15.84
C ASN A 171 -14.93 2.16 -15.77
N SER A 172 -15.28 1.52 -16.88
CA SER A 172 -16.18 0.35 -16.89
C SER A 172 -15.56 -0.87 -16.21
N LEU A 173 -14.24 -1.10 -16.37
CA LEU A 173 -13.51 -2.10 -15.58
C LEU A 173 -13.47 -1.72 -14.11
N SER A 174 -13.28 -0.45 -13.76
CA SER A 174 -13.35 0.04 -12.38
C SER A 174 -14.75 -0.16 -11.79
N GLU A 175 -15.81 0.12 -12.54
CA GLU A 175 -17.20 -0.08 -12.14
C GLU A 175 -17.54 -1.57 -11.97
N LEU A 176 -17.10 -2.44 -12.89
CA LEU A 176 -17.20 -3.90 -12.75
C LEU A 176 -16.40 -4.42 -11.55
N LEU A 177 -15.17 -3.95 -11.33
CA LEU A 177 -14.34 -4.31 -10.17
C LEU A 177 -14.89 -3.75 -8.84
N ASN A 178 -15.63 -2.64 -8.89
CA ASN A 178 -16.36 -2.08 -7.76
C ASN A 178 -17.67 -2.83 -7.49
N TYR A 179 -18.33 -3.37 -8.52
CA TYR A 179 -19.45 -4.29 -8.37
C TYR A 179 -18.98 -5.64 -7.79
N ILE A 180 -17.83 -6.14 -8.24
CA ILE A 180 -17.10 -7.29 -7.66
C ILE A 180 -16.34 -6.86 -6.38
N THR A 181 -16.94 -6.00 -5.55
CA THR A 181 -16.46 -5.75 -4.18
C THR A 181 -16.90 -6.86 -3.24
N LEU A 182 -16.31 -8.03 -3.45
CA LEU A 182 -16.50 -9.22 -2.62
C LEU A 182 -16.41 -8.87 -1.12
N TRP A 183 -17.42 -9.38 -0.40
CA TRP A 183 -17.52 -9.42 1.05
C TRP A 183 -17.57 -8.09 1.82
N GLN A 184 -17.83 -6.94 1.19
CA GLN A 184 -17.94 -5.64 1.87
C GLN A 184 -18.88 -5.65 3.10
N LYS A 185 -20.05 -6.32 2.99
CA LYS A 185 -20.98 -6.48 4.12
C LYS A 185 -20.34 -7.26 5.28
N ARG A 186 -19.66 -8.39 5.01
CA ARG A 186 -18.97 -9.18 6.05
C ARG A 186 -17.80 -8.40 6.66
N PHE A 187 -17.05 -7.64 5.85
CA PHE A 187 -15.94 -6.80 6.32
C PHE A 187 -16.42 -5.75 7.33
N LYS A 188 -17.54 -5.07 7.06
CA LYS A 188 -18.16 -4.13 8.02
C LYS A 188 -18.57 -4.81 9.33
N VAL A 189 -19.14 -6.03 9.25
CA VAL A 189 -19.53 -6.81 10.45
C VAL A 189 -18.31 -7.28 11.24
N ILE A 190 -17.26 -7.77 10.58
CA ILE A 190 -16.01 -8.22 11.21
C ILE A 190 -15.31 -7.04 11.89
N GLY A 191 -15.10 -5.93 11.15
CA GLY A 191 -14.48 -4.73 11.69
C GLY A 191 -15.26 -4.11 12.86
N GLY A 192 -16.58 -4.15 12.83
CA GLY A 192 -17.44 -3.65 13.90
C GLY A 192 -17.54 -4.55 15.14
N LYS A 193 -17.21 -5.85 15.04
CA LYS A 193 -17.25 -6.80 16.18
C LYS A 193 -15.88 -7.14 16.76
N PHE A 194 -14.87 -7.31 15.91
CA PHE A 194 -13.54 -7.81 16.26
C PHE A 194 -12.43 -6.77 16.04
N GLY A 195 -12.80 -5.55 15.64
CA GLY A 195 -11.88 -4.45 15.42
C GLY A 195 -11.16 -4.47 14.06
N THR A 196 -10.39 -3.42 13.82
CA THR A 196 -9.67 -3.20 12.56
C THR A 196 -8.51 -4.18 12.35
N SER A 197 -7.93 -4.73 13.43
CA SER A 197 -6.79 -5.64 13.39
C SER A 197 -7.15 -6.99 12.75
N VAL A 198 -8.30 -7.56 13.13
CA VAL A 198 -8.83 -8.78 12.52
C VAL A 198 -9.30 -8.51 11.08
N LEU A 199 -9.86 -7.32 10.81
CA LEU A 199 -10.20 -6.90 9.44
C LEU A 199 -8.97 -6.86 8.51
N SER A 200 -7.77 -6.55 9.03
CA SER A 200 -6.52 -6.57 8.25
C SER A 200 -6.21 -7.96 7.66
N TYR A 201 -6.50 -9.06 8.39
CA TYR A 201 -6.35 -10.43 7.87
C TYR A 201 -7.25 -10.68 6.65
N PHE A 202 -8.55 -10.39 6.77
CA PHE A 202 -9.49 -10.61 5.66
C PHE A 202 -9.23 -9.67 4.46
N SER A 203 -8.75 -8.45 4.73
CA SER A 203 -8.32 -7.53 3.68
C SER A 203 -7.09 -8.06 2.92
N PHE A 204 -6.11 -8.63 3.64
CA PHE A 204 -4.92 -9.26 3.06
C PHE A 204 -5.29 -10.53 2.26
N LEU A 205 -6.14 -11.40 2.81
CA LEU A 205 -6.68 -12.58 2.11
C LEU A 205 -7.39 -12.18 0.80
N ARG A 206 -8.23 -11.14 0.83
CA ARG A 206 -8.91 -10.63 -0.39
C ARG A 206 -7.94 -10.02 -1.39
N TRP A 207 -6.85 -9.40 -0.93
CA TRP A 207 -5.78 -8.91 -1.80
C TRP A 207 -5.05 -10.08 -2.49
N LEU A 208 -4.69 -11.13 -1.74
CA LEU A 208 -4.12 -12.38 -2.28
C LEU A 208 -5.09 -13.07 -3.27
N LEU A 209 -6.38 -13.11 -2.99
CA LEU A 209 -7.37 -13.69 -3.91
C LEU A 209 -7.42 -12.93 -5.24
N LYS A 210 -7.51 -11.60 -5.22
CA LYS A 210 -7.48 -10.76 -6.43
C LYS A 210 -6.19 -10.96 -7.23
N PHE A 211 -5.08 -11.12 -6.53
CA PHE A 211 -3.78 -11.35 -7.12
C PHE A 211 -3.69 -12.74 -7.81
N ASN A 212 -4.17 -13.81 -7.16
CA ASN A 212 -4.17 -15.14 -7.78
C ASN A 212 -5.17 -15.24 -8.95
N ILE A 213 -6.29 -14.51 -8.90
CA ILE A 213 -7.20 -14.35 -10.06
C ILE A 213 -6.45 -13.74 -11.25
N PHE A 214 -5.68 -12.66 -11.05
CA PHE A 214 -4.88 -12.06 -12.12
C PHE A 214 -3.82 -13.05 -12.67
N SER A 215 -3.09 -13.72 -11.78
CA SER A 215 -2.07 -14.71 -12.16
C SER A 215 -2.67 -15.90 -12.92
N PHE A 216 -3.84 -16.40 -12.49
CA PHE A 216 -4.59 -17.42 -13.22
C PHE A 216 -5.02 -16.92 -14.60
N VAL A 217 -5.63 -15.73 -14.72
CA VAL A 217 -6.08 -15.20 -16.02
C VAL A 217 -4.92 -15.06 -17.01
N MET A 218 -3.73 -14.63 -16.56
CA MET A 218 -2.55 -14.56 -17.41
C MET A 218 -2.10 -15.94 -17.91
N ASN A 219 -1.88 -16.91 -17.00
CA ASN A 219 -1.46 -18.26 -17.39
C ASN A 219 -2.53 -18.98 -18.22
N PHE A 220 -3.80 -18.78 -17.89
CA PHE A 220 -4.92 -19.35 -18.62
C PHE A 220 -4.95 -18.83 -20.07
N SER A 221 -4.83 -17.52 -20.25
CA SER A 221 -4.95 -16.88 -21.56
C SER A 221 -3.80 -17.21 -22.51
N PHE A 222 -2.55 -17.19 -22.02
CA PHE A 222 -1.36 -17.31 -22.87
C PHE A 222 -0.72 -18.71 -22.88
N ILE A 223 -0.87 -19.52 -21.82
CA ILE A 223 -0.26 -20.86 -21.75
C ILE A 223 -1.32 -21.95 -21.96
N ILE A 224 -2.43 -21.91 -21.21
CA ILE A 224 -3.39 -23.01 -21.16
C ILE A 224 -4.32 -23.04 -22.41
N ILE A 225 -4.89 -21.90 -22.82
CA ILE A 225 -5.78 -21.85 -23.99
C ILE A 225 -5.09 -22.35 -25.27
N PRO A 226 -3.87 -21.90 -25.64
CA PRO A 226 -3.18 -22.42 -26.83
C PRO A 226 -2.92 -23.93 -26.72
N GLN A 227 -2.51 -24.43 -25.55
CA GLN A 227 -2.24 -25.84 -25.34
C GLN A 227 -3.50 -26.71 -25.52
N PHE A 228 -4.69 -26.26 -25.11
CA PHE A 228 -5.95 -27.00 -25.35
C PHE A 228 -6.27 -27.21 -26.85
N THR A 229 -5.71 -26.42 -27.76
CA THR A 229 -5.94 -26.60 -29.22
C THR A 229 -5.14 -27.77 -29.82
N VAL A 230 -4.12 -28.26 -29.12
CA VAL A 230 -3.18 -29.31 -29.60
C VAL A 230 -3.08 -30.50 -28.64
N GLY A 231 -3.51 -30.34 -27.37
CA GLY A 231 -3.39 -31.36 -26.33
C GLY A 231 -4.03 -32.70 -26.72
N ALA A 232 -3.31 -33.79 -26.43
CA ALA A 232 -3.81 -35.14 -26.61
C ALA A 232 -5.00 -35.40 -25.67
N LYS A 233 -5.90 -36.30 -26.07
CA LYS A 233 -6.98 -36.77 -25.20
C LYS A 233 -6.38 -37.64 -24.11
N ASN A 234 -6.66 -37.31 -22.85
CA ASN A 234 -6.30 -38.16 -21.72
C ASN A 234 -7.11 -39.48 -21.81
N THR A 235 -6.43 -40.61 -21.60
CA THR A 235 -7.01 -41.96 -21.70
C THR A 235 -7.15 -42.65 -20.34
N LEU A 236 -6.64 -42.04 -19.27
CA LEU A 236 -6.74 -42.55 -17.90
C LEU A 236 -8.15 -42.32 -17.35
N GLN A 237 -8.62 -43.26 -16.52
CA GLN A 237 -9.85 -43.08 -15.74
C GLN A 237 -9.55 -42.27 -14.47
N PHE A 238 -10.56 -41.52 -14.00
CA PHE A 238 -10.48 -40.74 -12.77
C PHE A 238 -11.20 -41.48 -11.64
N THR A 239 -10.47 -41.88 -10.61
CA THR A 239 -10.99 -42.61 -9.45
C THR A 239 -11.33 -41.72 -8.24
N GLY A 240 -10.86 -40.46 -8.26
CA GLY A 240 -11.03 -39.47 -7.20
C GLY A 240 -9.83 -39.40 -6.25
N LEU A 241 -9.07 -40.49 -6.07
CA LEU A 241 -7.86 -40.49 -5.25
C LEU A 241 -6.75 -39.62 -5.84
N GLU A 242 -6.76 -39.43 -7.17
CA GLU A 242 -5.84 -38.55 -7.89
C GLU A 242 -5.92 -37.10 -7.40
N PHE A 243 -7.05 -36.67 -6.82
CA PHE A 243 -7.19 -35.33 -6.23
C PHE A 243 -6.27 -35.12 -5.02
N PHE A 244 -5.93 -36.17 -4.28
CA PHE A 244 -4.97 -36.06 -3.18
C PHE A 244 -3.54 -36.30 -3.66
N THR A 245 -3.33 -37.29 -4.53
CA THR A 245 -1.99 -37.70 -4.97
C THR A 245 -1.40 -36.82 -6.08
N GLY A 246 -2.21 -36.06 -6.82
CA GLY A 246 -1.77 -35.29 -8.00
C GLY A 246 -1.16 -36.14 -9.12
N ALA A 247 -1.30 -37.46 -9.05
CA ALA A 247 -0.69 -38.42 -9.96
C ALA A 247 -1.77 -39.15 -10.78
N GLY A 248 -1.36 -39.97 -11.75
CA GLY A 248 -2.29 -40.65 -12.66
C GLY A 248 -2.97 -39.63 -13.57
N TYR A 249 -4.30 -39.52 -13.51
CA TYR A 249 -5.10 -38.68 -14.41
C TYR A 249 -4.55 -37.25 -14.57
N PHE A 250 -4.11 -36.59 -13.49
CA PHE A 250 -3.60 -35.21 -13.58
C PHE A 250 -2.25 -35.07 -14.29
N GLY A 251 -1.45 -36.14 -14.38
CA GLY A 251 -0.15 -36.14 -15.07
C GLY A 251 -0.27 -35.68 -16.52
N ASP A 252 -1.21 -36.26 -17.26
CA ASP A 252 -1.49 -35.96 -18.66
C ASP A 252 -2.49 -34.80 -18.84
N THR A 253 -2.29 -33.70 -18.09
CA THR A 253 -3.13 -32.50 -18.19
C THR A 253 -2.33 -31.20 -18.17
N VAL A 254 -2.97 -30.11 -18.60
CA VAL A 254 -2.47 -28.72 -18.52
C VAL A 254 -2.10 -28.26 -17.10
N MET A 255 -2.36 -29.07 -16.08
CA MET A 255 -1.91 -28.80 -14.71
C MET A 255 -0.38 -28.75 -14.61
N TYR A 256 0.35 -29.66 -15.28
CA TYR A 256 1.80 -29.80 -15.12
C TYR A 256 2.60 -29.44 -16.37
N TYR A 257 3.86 -29.02 -16.14
CA TYR A 257 4.84 -28.63 -17.15
C TYR A 257 5.01 -29.67 -18.28
N GLY A 258 5.05 -30.96 -17.97
CA GLY A 258 5.35 -32.03 -18.93
C GLY A 258 4.36 -32.14 -20.10
N PHE A 259 3.10 -31.74 -19.89
CA PHE A 259 2.04 -31.81 -20.91
C PHE A 259 2.21 -30.80 -22.06
N TYR A 260 2.96 -29.71 -21.84
CA TYR A 260 3.06 -28.60 -22.80
C TYR A 260 3.99 -28.93 -23.97
N THR A 261 3.56 -28.63 -25.19
CA THR A 261 4.32 -29.01 -26.40
C THR A 261 5.52 -28.09 -26.68
N ASN A 262 6.56 -28.61 -27.33
CA ASN A 262 7.70 -27.80 -27.82
C ASN A 262 7.48 -27.21 -29.22
N SER A 263 6.44 -27.64 -29.93
CA SER A 263 6.14 -27.24 -31.31
C SER A 263 5.57 -25.82 -31.39
N THR A 264 5.84 -25.13 -32.51
CA THR A 264 5.08 -23.91 -32.84
C THR A 264 3.68 -24.29 -33.30
N ILE A 265 2.66 -23.83 -32.57
CA ILE A 265 1.25 -24.09 -32.91
C ILE A 265 0.90 -23.22 -34.12
N ARG A 266 0.53 -23.85 -35.22
CA ARG A 266 0.08 -23.19 -36.46
C ARG A 266 -1.39 -23.49 -36.67
N HIS A 267 -2.25 -22.48 -36.57
CA HIS A 267 -3.66 -22.66 -36.94
C HIS A 267 -3.79 -22.96 -38.44
N ARG A 268 -4.64 -23.94 -38.78
CA ARG A 268 -4.73 -24.58 -40.10
C ARG A 268 -5.19 -23.66 -41.25
N MET A 269 -5.51 -22.39 -40.99
CA MET A 269 -5.80 -21.37 -42.02
C MET A 269 -5.07 -20.07 -41.68
N GLY A 270 -3.93 -19.80 -42.33
CA GLY A 270 -3.24 -18.49 -42.37
C GLY A 270 -2.79 -17.85 -41.05
N GLY A 271 -3.01 -18.50 -39.90
CA GLY A 271 -2.79 -17.92 -38.58
C GLY A 271 -1.31 -17.70 -38.23
N ALA A 272 -1.04 -16.69 -37.41
CA ALA A 272 0.28 -16.47 -36.84
C ALA A 272 0.78 -17.71 -36.07
N SER A 273 2.06 -18.05 -36.23
CA SER A 273 2.69 -19.16 -35.52
C SER A 273 2.88 -18.82 -34.04
N TYR A 274 2.26 -19.59 -33.14
CA TYR A 274 2.38 -19.42 -31.70
C TYR A 274 3.52 -20.29 -31.16
N ASN A 275 4.61 -19.68 -30.70
CA ASN A 275 5.73 -20.42 -30.12
C ASN A 275 5.49 -20.66 -28.62
N MET A 276 5.18 -21.92 -28.26
CA MET A 276 4.89 -22.31 -26.89
C MET A 276 6.08 -22.08 -25.93
N GLN A 277 7.32 -22.31 -26.36
CA GLN A 277 8.53 -22.07 -25.55
C GLN A 277 8.62 -20.61 -25.08
N LEU A 278 8.51 -19.68 -26.03
CA LEU A 278 8.59 -18.25 -25.74
C LEU A 278 7.36 -17.78 -24.96
N ALA A 279 6.17 -18.26 -25.31
CA ALA A 279 4.94 -17.97 -24.59
C ALA A 279 5.03 -18.38 -23.11
N TYR A 280 5.60 -19.54 -22.81
CA TYR A 280 5.75 -20.06 -21.45
C TYR A 280 6.64 -19.15 -20.59
N ILE A 281 7.89 -18.91 -21.02
CA ILE A 281 8.83 -18.06 -20.28
C ILE A 281 8.35 -16.61 -20.21
N PHE A 282 7.85 -16.01 -21.30
CA PHE A 282 7.40 -14.63 -21.27
C PHE A 282 6.13 -14.44 -20.43
N THR A 283 5.20 -15.40 -20.41
CA THR A 283 3.99 -15.29 -19.58
C THR A 283 4.33 -15.40 -18.09
N ILE A 284 5.18 -16.36 -17.70
CA ILE A 284 5.61 -16.52 -16.30
C ILE A 284 6.49 -15.34 -15.87
N GLY A 285 7.42 -14.91 -16.72
CA GLY A 285 8.24 -13.73 -16.49
C GLY A 285 7.41 -12.45 -16.34
N ALA A 286 6.43 -12.23 -17.24
CA ALA A 286 5.51 -11.10 -17.13
C ALA A 286 4.63 -11.18 -15.87
N CYS A 287 4.18 -12.38 -15.48
CA CYS A 287 3.52 -12.59 -14.19
C CYS A 287 4.43 -12.12 -13.07
N LEU A 288 5.64 -12.67 -12.93
CA LEU A 288 6.59 -12.32 -11.87
C LEU A 288 6.94 -10.82 -11.84
N VAL A 289 7.11 -10.18 -13.00
CA VAL A 289 7.36 -8.73 -13.08
C VAL A 289 6.16 -7.91 -12.60
N VAL A 290 4.93 -8.29 -12.99
CA VAL A 290 3.71 -7.63 -12.47
C VAL A 290 3.54 -7.92 -10.97
N CYS A 291 3.90 -9.11 -10.49
CA CYS A 291 3.92 -9.46 -9.07
C CYS A 291 4.86 -8.53 -8.29
N PHE A 292 6.10 -8.35 -8.77
CA PHE A 292 7.10 -7.46 -8.20
C PHE A 292 6.58 -6.03 -8.06
N PHE A 293 6.10 -5.42 -9.17
CA PHE A 293 5.59 -4.05 -9.15
C PHE A 293 4.31 -3.89 -8.33
N SER A 294 3.41 -4.88 -8.34
CA SER A 294 2.19 -4.89 -7.53
C SER A 294 2.49 -4.93 -6.03
N LEU A 295 3.44 -5.78 -5.62
CA LEU A 295 3.92 -5.86 -4.24
C LEU A 295 4.62 -4.57 -3.83
N LEU A 296 5.56 -4.06 -4.64
CA LEU A 296 6.31 -2.84 -4.37
C LEU A 296 5.40 -1.61 -4.24
N PHE A 297 4.45 -1.44 -5.17
CA PHE A 297 3.45 -0.36 -5.12
C PHE A 297 2.55 -0.50 -3.89
N SER A 298 2.10 -1.72 -3.57
CA SER A 298 1.28 -1.99 -2.38
C SER A 298 2.07 -1.64 -1.12
N MET A 299 3.32 -2.13 -0.99
CA MET A 299 4.21 -1.83 0.13
C MET A 299 4.41 -0.32 0.28
N ALA A 300 4.76 0.40 -0.79
CA ALA A 300 4.95 1.86 -0.75
C ALA A 300 3.66 2.60 -0.35
N LYS A 301 2.50 2.20 -0.86
CA LYS A 301 1.20 2.78 -0.51
C LYS A 301 0.85 2.56 0.96
N TYR A 302 0.97 1.34 1.47
CA TYR A 302 0.68 1.04 2.88
C TYR A 302 1.74 1.64 3.82
N PHE A 303 3.01 1.66 3.45
CA PHE A 303 4.06 2.33 4.23
C PHE A 303 3.79 3.83 4.34
N ARG A 304 3.50 4.52 3.21
CA ARG A 304 3.15 5.95 3.24
C ARG A 304 1.93 6.22 4.12
N ASN A 305 0.84 5.48 3.92
CA ASN A 305 -0.39 5.71 4.66
C ASN A 305 -0.29 5.38 6.16
N ASN A 306 0.59 4.46 6.57
CA ASN A 306 0.63 3.93 7.94
C ASN A 306 1.86 4.37 8.77
N PHE A 307 2.99 4.71 8.13
CA PHE A 307 4.25 5.13 8.76
C PHE A 307 4.64 6.59 8.46
N ILE A 308 4.23 7.17 7.33
CA ILE A 308 4.47 8.59 7.01
C ILE A 308 3.28 9.47 7.43
N ASN A 309 2.04 8.97 7.28
CA ASN A 309 0.82 9.63 7.77
C ASN A 309 0.23 9.11 9.12
N PRO A 310 1.00 8.67 10.15
CA PRO A 310 0.48 8.74 11.50
C PRO A 310 0.26 10.22 11.85
N HIS A 311 -0.69 10.52 12.73
CA HIS A 311 -0.74 11.82 13.40
C HIS A 311 0.39 11.89 14.45
N ILE A 312 1.66 11.88 14.00
CA ILE A 312 2.88 11.72 14.82
C ILE A 312 2.95 12.74 15.96
N TYR A 313 2.31 13.91 15.81
CA TYR A 313 2.36 15.01 16.77
C TYR A 313 1.21 15.06 17.78
N SER A 314 0.17 14.22 17.67
CA SER A 314 -0.89 14.14 18.68
C SER A 314 -0.63 13.03 19.71
N ARG A 315 0.50 13.11 20.43
CA ARG A 315 0.69 12.38 21.71
C ARG A 315 -0.20 12.95 22.83
N GLY A 316 -0.92 14.05 22.55
CA GLY A 316 -1.85 14.71 23.45
C GLY A 316 -3.19 13.97 23.58
N ILE A 317 -3.52 13.64 24.83
CA ILE A 317 -4.83 13.23 25.34
C ILE A 317 -5.97 14.10 24.78
N ALA A 318 -5.71 15.39 24.51
CA ALA A 318 -6.61 16.33 23.86
C ALA A 318 -7.24 15.78 22.55
N LYS A 319 -6.45 15.17 21.64
CA LYS A 319 -7.03 14.64 20.39
C LYS A 319 -8.02 13.52 20.69
N LEU A 320 -7.74 12.69 21.69
CA LEU A 320 -8.64 11.60 22.09
C LEU A 320 -9.98 12.15 22.60
N ILE A 321 -9.93 13.18 23.44
CA ILE A 321 -11.12 13.87 23.99
C ILE A 321 -11.93 14.55 22.88
N PHE A 322 -11.26 15.20 21.92
CA PHE A 322 -11.91 15.90 20.80
C PHE A 322 -12.21 15.02 19.57
N CYS A 323 -11.96 13.69 19.60
CA CYS A 323 -12.26 12.78 18.48
C CYS A 323 -13.72 12.29 18.45
N TRP A 324 -14.59 12.87 19.29
CA TRP A 324 -16.01 12.53 19.30
C TRP A 324 -16.74 13.16 18.10
N ASP A 325 -17.42 12.32 17.33
CA ASP A 325 -18.23 12.75 16.20
C ASP A 325 -19.69 12.85 16.67
N PHE A 326 -20.16 14.07 16.85
CA PHE A 326 -21.50 14.37 17.34
C PHE A 326 -22.60 14.11 16.28
N THR A 327 -22.24 13.81 15.02
CA THR A 327 -23.22 13.47 13.97
C THR A 327 -23.71 12.02 14.05
N VAL A 328 -23.07 11.18 14.89
CA VAL A 328 -23.39 9.75 15.03
C VAL A 328 -24.64 9.54 15.91
N THR A 329 -25.81 9.49 15.28
CA THR A 329 -27.11 9.31 15.96
C THR A 329 -27.46 7.85 16.29
N HIS A 330 -26.82 6.87 15.65
CA HIS A 330 -27.14 5.45 15.87
C HIS A 330 -26.55 4.92 17.18
N GLU A 331 -27.41 4.54 18.13
CA GLU A 331 -27.05 3.98 19.45
C GLU A 331 -25.98 2.86 19.40
N LYS A 332 -26.09 1.93 18.44
CA LYS A 332 -25.10 0.84 18.26
C LYS A 332 -23.73 1.36 17.80
N ALA A 333 -23.69 2.44 17.01
CA ALA A 333 -22.46 3.08 16.58
C ALA A 333 -21.85 3.93 17.71
N VAL A 334 -22.67 4.62 18.50
CA VAL A 334 -22.25 5.33 19.73
C VAL A 334 -21.60 4.36 20.73
N LYS A 335 -22.28 3.24 21.05
CA LYS A 335 -21.74 2.20 21.95
C LYS A 335 -20.44 1.59 21.42
N LEU A 336 -20.26 1.47 20.10
CA LEU A 336 -19.02 1.01 19.48
C LEU A 336 -17.90 2.07 19.57
N LYS A 337 -18.20 3.34 19.27
CA LYS A 337 -17.25 4.47 19.36
C LYS A 337 -16.75 4.67 20.79
N GLN A 338 -17.63 4.58 21.79
CA GLN A 338 -17.29 4.63 23.21
C GLN A 338 -16.33 3.50 23.62
N LYS A 339 -16.60 2.26 23.18
CA LYS A 339 -15.70 1.12 23.43
C LYS A 339 -14.33 1.32 22.80
N ASN A 340 -14.28 1.74 21.53
CA ASN A 340 -13.02 2.01 20.82
C ASN A 340 -12.20 3.11 21.52
N LEU A 341 -12.84 4.19 21.98
CA LEU A 341 -12.17 5.26 22.70
C LEU A 341 -11.61 4.77 24.06
N SER A 342 -12.39 3.99 24.80
CA SER A 342 -11.95 3.40 26.08
C SER A 342 -10.73 2.48 25.91
N THR A 343 -10.68 1.67 24.84
CA THR A 343 -9.50 0.86 24.52
C THR A 343 -8.28 1.72 24.17
N GLU A 344 -8.46 2.79 23.41
CA GLU A 344 -7.35 3.69 23.02
C GLU A 344 -6.79 4.47 24.23
N ILE A 345 -7.63 4.89 25.18
CA ILE A 345 -7.19 5.44 26.48
C ILE A 345 -6.35 4.41 27.24
N ARG A 346 -6.87 3.18 27.38
CA ARG A 346 -6.22 2.11 28.15
C ARG A 346 -4.85 1.75 27.57
N GLU A 347 -4.72 1.71 26.25
CA GLU A 347 -3.45 1.44 25.56
C GLU A 347 -2.43 2.54 25.82
N ASN A 348 -2.78 3.81 25.59
CA ASN A 348 -1.89 4.95 25.84
C ASN A 348 -1.44 5.04 27.32
N LEU A 349 -2.35 4.78 28.27
CA LEU A 349 -2.02 4.72 29.70
C LEU A 349 -1.11 3.53 30.05
N SER A 350 -1.26 2.39 29.36
CA SER A 350 -0.39 1.23 29.58
C SER A 350 1.04 1.48 29.07
N GLU A 351 1.21 2.16 27.94
CA GLU A 351 2.51 2.56 27.42
C GLU A 351 3.21 3.54 28.39
N LEU A 352 2.51 4.56 28.88
CA LEU A 352 3.06 5.54 29.84
C LEU A 352 3.41 4.95 31.20
N ARG A 353 2.58 4.04 31.74
CA ARG A 353 2.87 3.36 33.01
C ARG A 353 4.15 2.53 32.93
N GLN A 354 4.44 1.98 31.76
CA GLN A 354 5.55 1.07 31.54
C GLN A 354 6.90 1.79 31.38
N GLU A 355 6.91 3.01 30.84
CA GLU A 355 8.10 3.88 30.72
C GLU A 355 8.72 4.24 32.10
N ASN A 356 7.92 4.16 33.18
CA ASN A 356 8.33 4.48 34.55
C ASN A 356 8.86 3.31 35.39
N TYR A 357 8.85 2.06 34.89
CA TYR A 357 9.30 0.90 35.67
C TYR A 357 10.77 0.56 35.37
N ARG A 358 11.66 0.73 36.37
CA ARG A 358 13.08 0.34 36.28
C ARG A 358 13.34 -0.97 37.02
N LEU A 359 14.11 -1.85 36.39
CA LEU A 359 14.43 -3.20 36.89
C LEU A 359 15.83 -3.29 37.47
N THR A 360 16.00 -4.19 38.43
CA THR A 360 17.29 -4.50 39.08
C THR A 360 18.18 -5.33 38.15
N PHE A 361 19.48 -5.02 38.12
CA PHE A 361 20.46 -5.63 37.20
C PHE A 361 20.49 -7.18 37.24
N ASN A 362 20.44 -7.82 38.42
CA ASN A 362 20.39 -9.28 38.53
C ASN A 362 19.12 -9.90 37.90
N GLN A 363 17.96 -9.21 38.01
CA GLN A 363 16.72 -9.66 37.39
C GLN A 363 16.80 -9.52 35.86
N GLN A 364 17.45 -8.45 35.37
CA GLN A 364 17.71 -8.25 33.95
C GLN A 364 18.64 -9.33 33.38
N LEU A 365 19.71 -9.71 34.10
CA LEU A 365 20.63 -10.77 33.68
C LEU A 365 19.95 -12.14 33.61
N THR A 366 19.11 -12.47 34.59
CA THR A 366 18.34 -13.74 34.62
C THR A 366 17.30 -13.81 33.51
N ARG A 367 16.66 -12.68 33.16
CA ARG A 367 15.75 -12.60 31.99
C ARG A 367 16.51 -12.72 30.68
N PHE A 368 17.66 -12.06 30.57
CA PHE A 368 18.50 -12.14 29.38
C PHE A 368 18.98 -13.57 29.10
N SER A 369 19.45 -14.30 30.12
CA SER A 369 19.83 -15.71 29.95
C SER A 369 18.65 -16.61 29.57
N ALA A 370 17.45 -16.39 30.15
CA ALA A 370 16.23 -17.10 29.75
C ALA A 370 15.86 -16.84 28.27
N HIS A 371 15.99 -15.60 27.78
CA HIS A 371 15.77 -15.28 26.37
C HIS A 371 16.81 -15.94 25.45
N VAL A 372 18.09 -15.90 25.80
CA VAL A 372 19.15 -16.56 25.03
C VAL A 372 18.89 -18.08 24.97
N ALA A 373 18.54 -18.71 26.08
CA ALA A 373 18.22 -20.13 26.13
C ALA A 373 17.02 -20.49 25.24
N ALA A 374 15.91 -19.75 25.33
CA ALA A 374 14.73 -20.01 24.50
C ALA A 374 14.97 -19.74 23.01
N TRP A 375 15.82 -18.76 22.66
CA TRP A 375 16.28 -18.58 21.27
C TRP A 375 17.11 -19.77 20.79
N LEU A 376 18.10 -20.23 21.58
CA LEU A 376 18.89 -21.42 21.25
C LEU A 376 18.02 -22.67 21.05
N VAL A 377 17.06 -22.93 21.94
CA VAL A 377 16.12 -24.05 21.79
C VAL A 377 15.24 -23.86 20.55
N SER A 378 14.73 -22.66 20.26
CA SER A 378 13.92 -22.41 19.06
C SER A 378 14.69 -22.62 17.74
N THR A 379 15.95 -22.20 17.69
CA THR A 379 16.83 -22.43 16.53
C THR A 379 17.20 -23.91 16.43
N GLY A 380 17.48 -24.58 17.55
CA GLY A 380 17.76 -26.02 17.60
C GLY A 380 16.59 -26.87 17.11
N VAL A 381 15.35 -26.55 17.53
CA VAL A 381 14.13 -27.20 17.03
C VAL A 381 13.94 -26.94 15.53
N THR A 382 14.21 -25.72 15.06
CA THR A 382 14.17 -25.42 13.61
C THR A 382 15.18 -26.26 12.83
N ALA A 383 16.43 -26.34 13.30
CA ALA A 383 17.49 -27.12 12.67
C ALA A 383 17.14 -28.62 12.65
N ALA A 384 16.66 -29.17 13.77
CA ALA A 384 16.20 -30.55 13.86
C ALA A 384 15.05 -30.85 12.88
N CYS A 385 14.08 -29.93 12.74
CA CYS A 385 13.00 -30.07 11.74
C CYS A 385 13.54 -30.06 10.30
N CYS A 386 14.52 -29.21 9.99
CA CYS A 386 15.12 -29.16 8.65
C CYS A 386 15.90 -30.43 8.31
N VAL A 387 16.68 -30.96 9.27
CA VAL A 387 17.39 -32.24 9.13
C VAL A 387 16.41 -33.41 8.97
N ALA A 388 15.33 -33.44 9.75
CA ALA A 388 14.28 -34.44 9.62
C ALA A 388 13.57 -34.39 8.26
N VAL A 389 13.22 -33.19 7.76
CA VAL A 389 12.61 -33.02 6.43
C VAL A 389 13.57 -33.38 5.30
N TYR A 390 14.87 -33.07 5.43
CA TYR A 390 15.89 -33.45 4.45
C TYR A 390 15.98 -34.98 4.30
N TYR A 391 16.27 -35.70 5.38
CA TYR A 391 16.39 -37.16 5.33
C TYR A 391 15.08 -37.85 4.98
N LEU A 392 13.93 -37.31 5.40
CA LEU A 392 12.63 -37.82 5.00
C LEU A 392 12.39 -37.65 3.49
N ALA A 393 12.79 -36.52 2.89
CA ALA A 393 12.64 -36.30 1.45
C ALA A 393 13.53 -37.27 0.65
N GLU A 394 14.79 -37.44 1.07
CA GLU A 394 15.74 -38.39 0.48
C GLU A 394 15.21 -39.83 0.58
N TYR A 395 14.86 -40.30 1.78
CA TYR A 395 14.30 -41.65 1.99
C TYR A 395 12.97 -41.87 1.25
N ASN A 396 12.09 -40.87 1.22
CA ASN A 396 10.82 -40.95 0.49
C ASN A 396 11.06 -41.07 -1.02
N SER A 397 12.09 -40.42 -1.56
CA SER A 397 12.46 -40.54 -2.98
C SER A 397 12.90 -41.96 -3.36
N GLU A 398 13.68 -42.62 -2.50
CA GLU A 398 14.12 -44.01 -2.69
C GLU A 398 12.96 -44.99 -2.48
N PHE A 399 12.18 -44.80 -1.42
CA PHE A 399 11.01 -45.63 -1.10
C PHE A 399 9.97 -45.66 -2.23
N LEU A 400 9.73 -44.51 -2.88
CA LEU A 400 8.79 -44.39 -4.00
C LEU A 400 9.25 -45.10 -5.29
N LYS A 401 10.55 -45.32 -5.47
CA LYS A 401 11.08 -46.16 -6.57
C LYS A 401 10.78 -47.64 -6.32
N THR A 402 10.82 -48.08 -5.07
CA THR A 402 10.59 -49.47 -4.68
C THR A 402 9.10 -49.81 -4.50
N HIS A 403 8.29 -48.89 -3.98
CA HIS A 403 6.89 -49.13 -3.62
C HIS A 403 5.92 -48.22 -4.37
N ARG A 404 5.19 -48.80 -5.33
CA ARG A 404 4.22 -48.10 -6.19
C ARG A 404 2.87 -47.75 -5.51
N ASN A 405 2.83 -47.68 -4.18
CA ASN A 405 1.61 -47.44 -3.40
C ASN A 405 1.16 -45.97 -3.54
N PRO A 406 -0.07 -45.67 -4.01
CA PRO A 406 -0.48 -44.30 -4.31
C PRO A 406 -0.51 -43.37 -3.08
N GLY A 407 -0.74 -43.94 -1.88
CA GLY A 407 -0.72 -43.18 -0.63
C GLY A 407 0.68 -42.83 -0.10
N ALA A 408 1.73 -43.54 -0.53
CA ALA A 408 3.09 -43.29 -0.04
C ALA A 408 3.60 -41.89 -0.40
N VAL A 409 3.18 -41.38 -1.57
CA VAL A 409 3.55 -40.05 -2.09
C VAL A 409 3.05 -38.91 -1.20
N LEU A 410 2.12 -39.18 -0.27
CA LEU A 410 1.59 -38.20 0.67
C LEU A 410 2.39 -38.10 1.97
N LEU A 411 3.37 -38.97 2.21
CA LEU A 411 4.13 -39.01 3.47
C LEU A 411 4.92 -37.72 3.73
N LEU A 412 5.76 -37.31 2.78
CA LEU A 412 6.55 -36.07 2.87
C LEU A 412 5.67 -34.82 3.11
N PRO A 413 4.63 -34.53 2.29
CA PRO A 413 3.79 -33.35 2.50
C PRO A 413 2.98 -33.43 3.80
N PHE A 414 2.50 -34.62 4.21
CA PHE A 414 1.82 -34.80 5.49
C PHE A 414 2.73 -34.44 6.67
N VAL A 415 3.99 -34.91 6.69
CA VAL A 415 4.93 -34.60 7.78
C VAL A 415 5.32 -33.12 7.78
N VAL A 416 5.55 -32.51 6.61
CA VAL A 416 5.84 -31.06 6.51
C VAL A 416 4.67 -30.22 7.03
N SER A 417 3.43 -30.54 6.66
CA SER A 417 2.24 -29.84 7.18
C SER A 417 2.04 -30.09 8.69
N CYS A 418 2.32 -31.30 9.20
CA CYS A 418 2.35 -31.59 10.62
C CYS A 418 3.36 -30.70 11.38
N ILE A 419 4.59 -30.56 10.87
CA ILE A 419 5.63 -29.70 11.45
C ILE A 419 5.18 -28.23 11.44
N ASN A 420 4.70 -27.75 10.28
CA ASN A 420 4.18 -26.38 10.11
C ASN A 420 3.02 -26.05 11.06
N LEU A 421 2.26 -27.05 11.51
CA LEU A 421 1.14 -26.88 12.43
C LEU A 421 1.51 -27.10 13.90
N ALA A 422 2.43 -28.02 14.20
CA ALA A 422 2.81 -28.39 15.57
C ALA A 422 3.87 -27.45 16.16
N VAL A 423 4.93 -27.13 15.43
CA VAL A 423 6.06 -26.33 15.96
C VAL A 423 5.65 -24.90 16.34
N PRO A 424 4.75 -24.19 15.62
CA PRO A 424 4.23 -22.91 16.10
C PRO A 424 3.48 -22.99 17.43
N ARG A 425 2.81 -24.12 17.72
CA ARG A 425 2.16 -24.35 19.01
C ARG A 425 3.20 -24.60 20.11
N PHE A 426 4.26 -25.35 19.81
CA PHE A 426 5.40 -25.51 20.71
C PHE A 426 6.06 -24.17 21.04
N TYR A 427 6.35 -23.32 20.04
CA TYR A 427 6.89 -21.97 20.29
C TYR A 427 5.97 -21.06 21.13
N SER A 428 4.64 -21.23 21.05
CA SER A 428 3.75 -20.48 21.94
C SER A 428 3.81 -20.94 23.42
N MET A 429 4.37 -22.11 23.74
CA MET A 429 4.62 -22.52 25.12
C MET A 429 5.77 -21.74 25.78
N PHE A 430 6.71 -21.19 24.99
CA PHE A 430 7.80 -20.37 25.54
C PHE A 430 7.32 -19.11 26.26
N ARG A 431 6.08 -18.64 26.01
CA ARG A 431 5.42 -17.59 26.81
C ARG A 431 5.42 -17.87 28.32
N LEU A 432 5.43 -19.13 28.74
CA LEU A 432 5.45 -19.52 30.15
C LEU A 432 6.80 -19.18 30.83
N VAL A 433 7.89 -19.21 30.05
CA VAL A 433 9.27 -18.99 30.51
C VAL A 433 9.73 -17.57 30.19
N GLU A 434 9.57 -17.13 28.94
CA GLU A 434 9.94 -15.80 28.45
C GLU A 434 8.82 -14.78 28.67
N ARG A 435 8.74 -14.23 29.88
CA ARG A 435 7.85 -13.11 30.17
C ARG A 435 8.44 -11.80 29.67
N TYR A 436 8.10 -11.46 28.43
CA TYR A 436 8.35 -10.12 27.89
C TYR A 436 7.54 -9.07 28.63
N GLU A 437 8.17 -7.95 28.97
CA GLU A 437 7.48 -6.81 29.58
C GLU A 437 6.51 -6.17 28.57
N ILE A 438 6.93 -5.97 27.33
CA ILE A 438 6.11 -5.36 26.29
C ILE A 438 5.39 -6.48 25.51
N PRO A 439 4.04 -6.60 25.58
CA PRO A 439 3.30 -7.69 24.93
C PRO A 439 3.42 -7.68 23.40
N ARG A 440 3.79 -6.54 22.79
CA ARG A 440 4.10 -6.44 21.36
C ARG A 440 5.41 -7.15 20.99
N GLN A 441 6.44 -7.07 21.84
CA GLN A 441 7.73 -7.75 21.59
C GLN A 441 7.57 -9.26 21.65
N GLU A 442 6.77 -9.76 22.60
CA GLU A 442 6.40 -11.17 22.72
C GLU A 442 5.84 -11.74 21.40
N VAL A 443 4.87 -11.03 20.80
CA VAL A 443 4.25 -11.39 19.52
C VAL A 443 5.24 -11.31 18.36
N TYR A 444 6.11 -10.29 18.33
CA TYR A 444 7.13 -10.17 17.28
C TYR A 444 8.20 -11.28 17.36
N VAL A 445 8.66 -11.66 18.56
CA VAL A 445 9.62 -12.75 18.73
C VAL A 445 9.02 -14.09 18.31
N LEU A 446 7.78 -14.37 18.73
CA LEU A 446 7.04 -15.55 18.28
C LEU A 446 6.90 -15.55 16.74
N LEU A 447 6.58 -14.41 16.13
CA LEU A 447 6.50 -14.29 14.68
C LEU A 447 7.83 -14.57 13.99
N ILE A 448 8.94 -13.98 14.44
CA ILE A 448 10.26 -14.15 13.81
C ILE A 448 10.68 -15.62 13.87
N ARG A 449 10.48 -16.32 15.00
CA ARG A 449 10.77 -17.76 15.13
C ARG A 449 9.95 -18.61 14.14
N ASN A 450 8.67 -18.28 13.95
CA ASN A 450 7.81 -18.97 12.99
C ASN A 450 8.18 -18.65 11.53
N ILE A 451 8.58 -17.41 11.23
CA ILE A 451 9.06 -17.00 9.90
C ILE A 451 10.35 -17.74 9.56
N PHE A 452 11.31 -17.79 10.50
CA PHE A 452 12.56 -18.53 10.36
C PHE A 452 12.30 -20.01 10.05
N LEU A 453 11.48 -20.69 10.86
CA LEU A 453 11.06 -22.07 10.63
C LEU A 453 10.55 -22.30 9.19
N LYS A 454 9.57 -21.50 8.74
CA LYS A 454 8.96 -21.70 7.42
C LYS A 454 9.93 -21.41 6.27
N ILE A 455 10.77 -20.39 6.38
CA ILE A 455 11.81 -20.10 5.37
C ILE A 455 12.81 -21.24 5.29
N SER A 456 13.27 -21.78 6.43
CA SER A 456 14.22 -22.89 6.44
C SER A 456 13.62 -24.18 5.86
N ILE A 457 12.35 -24.48 6.14
CA ILE A 457 11.64 -25.63 5.55
C ILE A 457 11.47 -25.48 4.03
N VAL A 458 11.06 -24.30 3.54
CA VAL A 458 11.00 -24.06 2.08
C VAL A 458 12.39 -24.12 1.46
N GLY A 459 13.42 -23.59 2.13
CA GLY A 459 14.81 -23.61 1.68
C GLY A 459 15.36 -25.03 1.51
N ILE A 460 15.13 -25.93 2.46
CA ILE A 460 15.61 -27.32 2.38
C ILE A 460 14.84 -28.14 1.32
N LEU A 461 13.53 -27.90 1.16
CA LEU A 461 12.74 -28.50 0.08
C LEU A 461 13.22 -28.01 -1.30
N CYS A 462 13.48 -26.71 -1.46
CA CYS A 462 14.11 -26.16 -2.66
C CYS A 462 15.50 -26.76 -2.92
N TYR A 463 16.31 -26.98 -1.89
CA TYR A 463 17.60 -27.65 -2.05
C TYR A 463 17.44 -29.09 -2.58
N TYR A 464 16.54 -29.88 -1.98
CA TYR A 464 16.20 -31.24 -2.40
C TYR A 464 15.68 -31.26 -3.86
N TRP A 465 14.71 -30.42 -4.20
CA TRP A 465 14.16 -30.37 -5.57
C TRP A 465 15.23 -30.00 -6.61
N LEU A 466 16.11 -29.04 -6.32
CA LEU A 466 17.05 -28.50 -7.32
C LEU A 466 18.39 -29.23 -7.40
N ASN A 467 18.80 -29.99 -6.37
CA ASN A 467 20.09 -30.69 -6.36
C ASN A 467 19.97 -32.22 -6.21
N ILE A 468 18.81 -32.75 -5.82
CA ILE A 468 18.56 -34.20 -5.78
C ILE A 468 17.61 -34.57 -6.91
N VAL A 469 16.37 -34.08 -6.89
CA VAL A 469 15.35 -34.46 -7.90
C VAL A 469 15.75 -34.05 -9.32
N ALA A 470 16.16 -32.79 -9.55
CA ALA A 470 16.55 -32.33 -10.88
C ALA A 470 17.86 -32.94 -11.43
N LEU A 471 18.67 -33.60 -10.59
CA LEU A 471 19.94 -34.24 -10.99
C LEU A 471 19.87 -35.77 -11.00
N SER A 472 18.80 -36.37 -10.47
CA SER A 472 18.63 -37.82 -10.36
C SER A 472 18.31 -38.55 -11.68
N GLY A 473 18.08 -37.81 -12.78
CA GLY A 473 17.88 -38.39 -14.11
C GLY A 473 16.48 -38.96 -14.38
N GLU A 474 15.50 -38.66 -13.53
CA GLU A 474 14.10 -39.09 -13.71
C GLU A 474 13.47 -38.60 -15.02
N GLU A 475 12.55 -39.40 -15.55
CA GLU A 475 11.65 -38.97 -16.61
C GLU A 475 10.78 -37.80 -16.09
N CYS A 476 10.98 -36.59 -16.64
CA CYS A 476 10.19 -35.38 -16.36
C CYS A 476 10.26 -34.84 -14.93
N TRP A 477 11.47 -34.62 -14.41
CA TRP A 477 11.71 -34.06 -13.07
C TRP A 477 10.95 -32.74 -12.79
N GLU A 478 10.72 -31.89 -13.80
CA GLU A 478 9.93 -30.66 -13.65
C GLU A 478 8.48 -30.93 -13.24
N THR A 479 7.89 -32.00 -13.78
CA THR A 479 6.52 -32.43 -13.45
C THR A 479 6.46 -33.02 -12.06
N LEU A 480 7.49 -33.78 -11.65
CA LEU A 480 7.58 -34.33 -10.29
C LEU A 480 7.63 -33.22 -9.22
N ILE A 481 8.43 -32.17 -9.43
CA ILE A 481 8.43 -30.98 -8.55
C ILE A 481 7.06 -30.29 -8.54
N GLY A 482 6.42 -30.14 -9.71
CA GLY A 482 5.07 -29.59 -9.80
C GLY A 482 4.04 -30.37 -9.00
N GLN A 483 4.11 -31.70 -9.02
CA GLN A 483 3.26 -32.58 -8.22
C GLN A 483 3.55 -32.47 -6.72
N ASP A 484 4.82 -32.43 -6.30
CA ASP A 484 5.20 -32.28 -4.89
C ASP A 484 4.73 -30.95 -4.29
N ILE A 485 4.92 -29.84 -5.02
CA ILE A 485 4.44 -28.52 -4.58
C ILE A 485 2.90 -28.50 -4.50
N TYR A 486 2.21 -29.17 -5.42
CA TYR A 486 0.76 -29.33 -5.36
C TYR A 486 0.31 -30.11 -4.11
N ARG A 487 0.93 -31.26 -3.83
CA ARG A 487 0.62 -32.09 -2.64
C ARG A 487 0.87 -31.32 -1.34
N LEU A 488 1.97 -30.57 -1.26
CA LEU A 488 2.27 -29.69 -0.12
C LEU A 488 1.19 -28.62 0.07
N LEU A 489 0.80 -27.92 -1.00
CA LEU A 489 -0.23 -26.88 -0.94
C LEU A 489 -1.59 -27.46 -0.52
N LEU A 490 -1.95 -28.65 -1.04
CA LEU A 490 -3.18 -29.34 -0.71
C LEU A 490 -3.19 -29.82 0.75
N MET A 491 -2.11 -30.44 1.22
CA MET A 491 -2.00 -30.92 2.60
C MET A 491 -1.99 -29.77 3.60
N ASP A 492 -1.26 -28.68 3.34
CA ASP A 492 -1.28 -27.49 4.20
C ASP A 492 -2.70 -26.91 4.29
N PHE A 493 -3.44 -26.85 3.18
CA PHE A 493 -4.85 -26.48 3.16
C PHE A 493 -5.74 -27.43 3.99
N VAL A 494 -5.57 -28.76 3.87
CA VAL A 494 -6.32 -29.75 4.68
C VAL A 494 -6.01 -29.58 6.17
N PHE A 495 -4.76 -29.37 6.55
CA PHE A 495 -4.35 -29.15 7.93
C PHE A 495 -4.84 -27.80 8.49
N SER A 496 -4.80 -26.71 7.71
CA SER A 496 -5.39 -25.42 8.10
C SER A 496 -6.92 -25.50 8.21
N LEU A 497 -7.61 -26.28 7.38
CA LEU A 497 -9.04 -26.58 7.55
C LEU A 497 -9.30 -27.36 8.84
N ALA A 498 -8.52 -28.41 9.11
CA ALA A 498 -8.65 -29.23 10.31
C ALA A 498 -8.39 -28.44 11.60
N ASP A 499 -7.36 -27.57 11.65
CA ASP A 499 -7.17 -26.66 12.79
C ASP A 499 -8.33 -25.68 12.93
N SER A 500 -8.87 -25.15 11.83
CA SER A 500 -9.97 -24.17 11.87
C SER A 500 -11.31 -24.77 12.30
N LEU A 501 -11.62 -25.99 11.85
CA LEU A 501 -12.92 -26.63 12.08
C LEU A 501 -12.92 -27.48 13.35
N LEU A 502 -11.84 -28.21 13.62
CA LEU A 502 -11.72 -29.11 14.77
C LEU A 502 -10.87 -28.47 15.87
N GLY A 503 -9.68 -27.96 15.55
CA GLY A 503 -8.72 -27.44 16.53
C GLY A 503 -9.25 -26.23 17.33
N GLU A 504 -9.71 -25.20 16.64
CA GLU A 504 -10.28 -23.98 17.22
C GLU A 504 -11.61 -24.26 17.95
N PHE A 505 -12.44 -25.18 17.43
CA PHE A 505 -13.71 -25.58 18.05
C PHE A 505 -13.51 -26.41 19.32
N LEU A 506 -12.61 -27.40 19.32
CA LEU A 506 -12.29 -28.21 20.50
C LEU A 506 -11.70 -27.34 21.61
N ARG A 507 -10.81 -26.39 21.29
CA ARG A 507 -10.29 -25.42 22.28
C ARG A 507 -11.39 -24.58 22.91
N ARG A 508 -12.41 -24.17 22.13
CA ARG A 508 -13.60 -23.48 22.66
C ARG A 508 -14.37 -24.37 23.64
N LEU A 509 -14.63 -25.64 23.31
CA LEU A 509 -15.31 -26.57 24.22
C LEU A 509 -14.53 -26.76 25.53
N ILE A 510 -13.21 -26.91 25.45
CA ILE A 510 -12.32 -27.03 26.62
C ILE A 510 -12.38 -25.76 27.48
N GLY A 511 -12.27 -24.56 26.87
CA GLY A 511 -12.34 -23.28 27.58
C GLY A 511 -13.71 -22.97 28.20
N MET A 512 -14.80 -23.53 27.69
CA MET A 512 -16.12 -23.46 28.36
C MET A 512 -16.24 -24.42 29.55
N LYS A 513 -15.52 -25.56 29.52
CA LYS A 513 -15.54 -26.56 30.61
C LYS A 513 -14.58 -26.23 31.75
N PHE A 514 -13.45 -25.58 31.45
CA PHE A 514 -12.45 -25.15 32.42
C PHE A 514 -12.42 -23.61 32.49
N THR A 515 -13.17 -23.04 33.43
CA THR A 515 -13.32 -21.57 33.63
C THR A 515 -12.03 -20.83 33.97
N SER A 516 -10.93 -21.52 34.28
CA SER A 516 -9.60 -20.94 34.49
C SER A 516 -8.81 -20.71 33.19
N LEU A 517 -9.20 -21.33 32.07
CA LEU A 517 -8.58 -21.12 30.77
C LEU A 517 -9.30 -19.97 30.04
N SER A 518 -8.61 -18.83 29.90
CA SER A 518 -9.16 -17.68 29.18
C SER A 518 -9.55 -18.05 27.74
N LEU A 519 -10.71 -17.57 27.29
CA LEU A 519 -11.19 -17.86 25.93
C LEU A 519 -10.22 -17.32 24.88
N GLN A 520 -10.08 -18.07 23.79
CA GLN A 520 -9.01 -17.86 22.83
C GLN A 520 -9.19 -16.57 22.02
N GLU A 521 -8.14 -15.76 21.96
CA GLU A 521 -8.01 -14.60 21.07
C GLU A 521 -7.55 -15.04 19.66
N PHE A 522 -7.99 -14.34 18.62
CA PHE A 522 -7.60 -14.64 17.25
C PHE A 522 -6.16 -14.16 16.96
N ASP A 523 -5.21 -15.09 16.88
CA ASP A 523 -3.83 -14.82 16.46
C ASP A 523 -3.78 -14.50 14.96
N ILE A 524 -3.99 -13.22 14.65
CA ILE A 524 -3.93 -12.65 13.29
C ILE A 524 -2.62 -13.06 12.60
N ALA A 525 -1.52 -13.04 13.33
CA ALA A 525 -0.20 -13.00 12.73
C ALA A 525 0.29 -14.40 12.35
N ARG A 526 -0.04 -15.44 13.13
CA ARG A 526 0.08 -16.85 12.71
C ARG A 526 -0.77 -17.14 11.47
N ASN A 527 -2.04 -16.74 11.50
CA ASN A 527 -2.97 -16.96 10.39
C ASN A 527 -2.51 -16.27 9.09
N VAL A 528 -1.92 -15.07 9.16
CA VAL A 528 -1.32 -14.42 7.98
C VAL A 528 -0.07 -15.16 7.50
N LEU A 529 0.76 -15.71 8.39
CA LEU A 529 1.97 -16.44 8.02
C LEU A 529 1.68 -17.79 7.34
N GLU A 530 0.52 -18.40 7.58
CA GLU A 530 -0.01 -19.50 6.76
C GLU A 530 -0.34 -19.03 5.33
N LEU A 531 -1.04 -17.89 5.18
CA LEU A 531 -1.33 -17.32 3.86
C LEU A 531 -0.07 -16.94 3.07
N ILE A 532 0.95 -16.38 3.73
CA ILE A 532 2.24 -16.04 3.10
C ILE A 532 2.94 -17.33 2.62
N TYR A 533 2.96 -18.38 3.45
CA TYR A 533 3.58 -19.67 3.10
C TYR A 533 2.92 -20.32 1.88
N ALA A 534 1.59 -20.44 1.88
CA ALA A 534 0.84 -20.97 0.74
C ALA A 534 1.03 -20.13 -0.53
N GLN A 535 1.14 -18.79 -0.41
CA GLN A 535 1.47 -17.92 -1.55
C GLN A 535 2.91 -18.14 -2.05
N THR A 536 3.85 -18.42 -1.15
CA THR A 536 5.26 -18.71 -1.51
C THR A 536 5.34 -20.00 -2.32
N LEU A 537 4.67 -21.06 -1.87
CA LEU A 537 4.55 -22.32 -2.63
C LEU A 537 3.84 -22.11 -3.98
N THR A 538 2.79 -21.30 -4.03
CA THR A 538 2.08 -20.98 -5.28
C THR A 538 2.98 -20.29 -6.29
N TRP A 539 3.83 -19.35 -5.86
CA TRP A 539 4.79 -18.69 -6.74
C TRP A 539 5.96 -19.58 -7.15
N LEU A 540 6.45 -20.44 -6.25
CA LEU A 540 7.50 -21.40 -6.59
C LEU A 540 6.99 -22.41 -7.63
N GLY A 541 5.78 -22.92 -7.42
CA GLY A 541 5.17 -23.93 -8.28
C GLY A 541 4.64 -23.39 -9.61
N ILE A 542 4.47 -22.08 -9.81
CA ILE A 542 3.86 -21.52 -11.04
C ILE A 542 4.61 -21.91 -12.32
N PHE A 543 5.93 -22.12 -12.23
CA PHE A 543 6.76 -22.54 -13.36
C PHE A 543 6.62 -24.04 -13.71
N PHE A 544 6.31 -24.87 -12.71
CA PHE A 544 6.19 -26.33 -12.83
C PHE A 544 4.73 -26.79 -12.99
N CYS A 545 3.79 -25.97 -12.50
CA CYS A 545 2.35 -26.21 -12.45
C CYS A 545 1.59 -24.89 -12.74
N PRO A 546 1.42 -24.48 -14.02
CA PRO A 546 0.79 -23.19 -14.38
C PRO A 546 -0.64 -23.01 -13.87
N LEU A 547 -1.34 -24.10 -13.54
CA LEU A 547 -2.70 -24.09 -12.99
C LEU A 547 -2.72 -23.85 -11.45
N LEU A 548 -1.58 -23.84 -10.77
CA LEU A 548 -1.52 -23.69 -9.31
C LEU A 548 -2.20 -22.41 -8.76
N PRO A 549 -2.17 -21.23 -9.44
CA PRO A 549 -2.93 -20.06 -9.01
C PRO A 549 -4.46 -20.25 -9.01
N PHE A 550 -5.01 -21.15 -9.84
CA PHE A 550 -6.44 -21.50 -9.81
C PHE A 550 -6.80 -22.30 -8.57
N ILE A 551 -5.95 -23.28 -8.22
CA ILE A 551 -6.10 -24.09 -7.01
C ILE A 551 -6.00 -23.18 -5.79
N GLN A 552 -5.02 -22.28 -5.76
CA GLN A 552 -4.86 -21.30 -4.68
C GLN A 552 -6.02 -20.28 -4.61
N MET A 553 -6.66 -19.93 -5.74
CA MET A 553 -7.89 -19.13 -5.72
C MET A 553 -9.02 -19.86 -5.00
N ILE A 554 -9.18 -21.18 -5.24
CA ILE A 554 -10.21 -22.00 -4.57
C ILE A 554 -9.90 -22.16 -3.08
N THR A 555 -8.66 -22.49 -2.69
CA THR A 555 -8.29 -22.64 -1.27
C THR A 555 -8.51 -21.33 -0.51
N LEU A 556 -8.06 -20.17 -1.04
CA LEU A 556 -8.27 -18.85 -0.43
C LEU A 556 -9.75 -18.49 -0.32
N PHE A 557 -10.58 -18.86 -1.29
CA PHE A 557 -12.04 -18.64 -1.25
C PHE A 557 -12.71 -19.48 -0.15
N ILE A 558 -12.37 -20.77 -0.05
CA ILE A 558 -12.90 -21.65 1.01
C ILE A 558 -12.41 -21.17 2.39
N MET A 559 -11.11 -20.89 2.52
CA MET A 559 -10.51 -20.37 3.76
C MET A 559 -11.13 -19.05 4.21
N PHE A 560 -11.55 -18.16 3.29
CA PHE A 560 -12.30 -16.96 3.65
C PHE A 560 -13.55 -17.34 4.46
N TYR A 561 -14.41 -18.22 3.93
CA TYR A 561 -15.66 -18.58 4.60
C TYR A 561 -15.41 -19.34 5.91
N VAL A 562 -14.50 -20.32 5.90
CA VAL A 562 -14.17 -21.12 7.08
C VAL A 562 -13.63 -20.26 8.22
N LYS A 563 -12.63 -19.40 7.97
CA LYS A 563 -12.11 -18.49 9.01
C LYS A 563 -13.12 -17.41 9.42
N ASN A 564 -13.99 -16.94 8.52
CA ASN A 564 -15.09 -16.04 8.88
C ASN A 564 -16.20 -16.72 9.72
N VAL A 565 -16.44 -18.02 9.56
CA VAL A 565 -17.34 -18.80 10.43
C VAL A 565 -16.66 -19.06 11.78
N SER A 566 -15.42 -19.56 11.78
CA SER A 566 -14.69 -19.83 13.01
C SER A 566 -14.51 -18.58 13.86
N LEU A 567 -14.14 -17.43 13.27
CA LEU A 567 -14.10 -16.15 13.99
C LEU A 567 -15.43 -15.81 14.68
N MET A 568 -16.55 -15.98 13.99
CA MET A 568 -17.88 -15.61 14.50
C MET A 568 -18.40 -16.57 15.57
N MET A 569 -17.89 -17.81 15.63
CA MET A 569 -18.37 -18.85 16.54
C MET A 569 -17.40 -19.14 17.70
N ASN A 570 -16.09 -19.21 17.44
CA ASN A 570 -15.10 -19.79 18.35
C ASN A 570 -14.26 -18.76 19.11
N PHE A 571 -14.08 -17.56 18.55
CA PHE A 571 -13.17 -16.55 19.11
C PHE A 571 -13.92 -15.43 19.85
N GLN A 572 -13.28 -14.90 20.89
CA GLN A 572 -13.71 -13.63 21.48
C GLN A 572 -13.06 -12.43 20.76
N PRO A 573 -13.69 -11.23 20.82
CA PRO A 573 -13.03 -10.00 20.42
C PRO A 573 -11.70 -9.83 21.18
N PRO A 574 -10.59 -9.48 20.51
CA PRO A 574 -9.29 -9.38 21.16
C PRO A 574 -9.31 -8.31 22.25
N SER A 575 -8.81 -8.64 23.45
CA SER A 575 -8.80 -7.77 24.63
C SER A 575 -7.74 -6.68 24.57
N LYS A 576 -6.69 -6.90 23.77
CA LYS A 576 -5.65 -5.95 23.43
C LYS A 576 -5.92 -5.47 22.01
N ALA A 577 -6.27 -4.19 21.80
CA ALA A 577 -6.28 -3.70 20.42
C ALA A 577 -4.82 -3.58 19.97
N TRP A 578 -4.60 -3.92 18.70
CA TRP A 578 -3.31 -3.77 18.06
C TRP A 578 -3.50 -2.83 16.88
N ARG A 579 -2.54 -1.95 16.66
CA ARG A 579 -2.67 -0.86 15.69
C ARG A 579 -2.70 -1.40 14.26
N ALA A 580 -3.90 -1.71 13.81
CA ALA A 580 -4.20 -2.53 12.63
C ALA A 580 -3.53 -2.11 11.33
N SER A 581 -3.25 -0.80 11.18
CA SER A 581 -2.64 -0.23 9.99
C SER A 581 -1.17 -0.64 9.84
N GLN A 582 -0.39 -0.63 10.93
CA GLN A 582 1.03 -1.02 10.91
C GLN A 582 1.21 -2.49 10.50
N MET A 583 0.26 -3.35 10.87
CA MET A 583 0.32 -4.78 10.57
C MET A 583 0.18 -5.11 9.08
N ILE A 584 -0.67 -4.42 8.33
CA ILE A 584 -0.77 -4.64 6.88
C ILE A 584 0.56 -4.34 6.19
N THR A 585 1.23 -3.26 6.60
CA THR A 585 2.55 -2.89 6.07
C THR A 585 3.60 -3.98 6.39
N PHE A 586 3.61 -4.49 7.62
CA PHE A 586 4.52 -5.58 8.03
C PHE A 586 4.24 -6.88 7.26
N PHE A 587 2.97 -7.26 7.07
CA PHE A 587 2.60 -8.47 6.32
C PHE A 587 2.99 -8.40 4.84
N ILE A 588 2.83 -7.24 4.20
CA ILE A 588 3.24 -7.04 2.80
C ILE A 588 4.77 -6.98 2.69
N PHE A 589 5.46 -6.40 3.67
CA PHE A 589 6.92 -6.46 3.76
C PHE A 589 7.44 -7.91 3.85
N LEU A 590 6.84 -8.74 4.72
CA LEU A 590 7.17 -10.17 4.82
C LEU A 590 6.82 -10.96 3.55
N LEU A 591 5.73 -10.61 2.87
CA LEU A 591 5.38 -11.24 1.60
C LEU A 591 6.37 -10.88 0.47
N PHE A 592 6.94 -9.67 0.50
CA PHE A 592 7.91 -9.22 -0.50
C PHE A 592 9.34 -9.70 -0.22
N PHE A 593 9.92 -9.36 0.95
CA PHE A 593 11.35 -9.55 1.19
C PHE A 593 11.78 -11.02 1.30
N PRO A 594 11.37 -11.81 2.31
CA PRO A 594 11.80 -13.21 2.41
C PRO A 594 11.07 -14.14 1.43
N SER A 595 9.77 -13.93 1.18
CA SER A 595 8.96 -14.83 0.35
C SER A 595 9.19 -14.60 -1.15
N PHE A 596 8.78 -13.45 -1.69
CA PHE A 596 8.83 -13.22 -3.13
C PHE A 596 10.26 -13.17 -3.68
N THR A 597 11.21 -12.49 -3.01
CA THR A 597 12.62 -12.51 -3.43
C THR A 597 13.23 -13.91 -3.38
N GLY A 598 12.90 -14.72 -2.37
CA GLY A 598 13.35 -16.12 -2.28
C GLY A 598 12.88 -16.97 -3.47
N VAL A 599 11.63 -16.76 -3.91
CA VAL A 599 11.09 -17.42 -5.11
C VAL A 599 11.77 -16.91 -6.39
N LEU A 600 12.05 -15.60 -6.51
CA LEU A 600 12.81 -15.09 -7.65
C LEU A 600 14.22 -15.71 -7.72
N CYS A 601 14.92 -15.86 -6.59
CA CYS A 601 16.23 -16.49 -6.55
C CYS A 601 16.18 -17.97 -6.95
N THR A 602 15.21 -18.74 -6.45
CA THR A 602 15.07 -20.17 -6.79
C THR A 602 14.67 -20.36 -8.26
N LEU A 603 13.74 -19.58 -8.79
CA LEU A 603 13.38 -19.62 -10.21
C LEU A 603 14.52 -19.14 -11.12
N ALA A 604 15.32 -18.16 -10.71
CA ALA A 604 16.53 -17.80 -11.44
C ALA A 604 17.53 -18.96 -11.48
N ILE A 605 17.76 -19.66 -10.36
CA ILE A 605 18.63 -20.85 -10.35
C ILE A 605 18.07 -21.93 -11.29
N THR A 606 16.76 -22.21 -11.29
CA THR A 606 16.18 -23.20 -12.21
C THR A 606 16.40 -22.84 -13.67
N ILE A 607 16.12 -21.60 -14.05
CA ILE A 607 16.09 -21.16 -15.45
C ILE A 607 17.51 -21.03 -16.04
N TRP A 608 18.50 -20.62 -15.23
CA TRP A 608 19.88 -20.42 -15.69
C TRP A 608 20.82 -21.62 -15.47
N ARG A 609 20.67 -22.40 -14.38
CA ARG A 609 21.60 -23.48 -14.02
C ARG A 609 21.14 -24.87 -14.47
N LEU A 610 19.84 -25.15 -14.47
CA LEU A 610 19.33 -26.49 -14.74
C LEU A 610 19.05 -26.73 -16.22
N LYS A 611 19.28 -27.98 -16.65
CA LYS A 611 18.97 -28.48 -17.98
C LYS A 611 17.55 -29.06 -17.98
N PRO A 612 16.67 -28.71 -18.94
CA PRO A 612 15.35 -29.30 -19.04
C PRO A 612 15.40 -30.80 -19.40
N SER A 613 14.37 -31.56 -19.04
CA SER A 613 14.23 -32.97 -19.44
C SER A 613 14.24 -33.15 -20.97
N ALA A 614 14.71 -34.32 -21.43
CA ALA A 614 14.89 -34.59 -22.85
C ALA A 614 13.57 -34.84 -23.61
N ASP A 615 12.56 -35.41 -22.93
CA ASP A 615 11.40 -36.03 -23.60
C ASP A 615 10.11 -35.21 -23.50
N CYS A 616 10.00 -34.30 -22.52
CA CYS A 616 8.74 -33.67 -22.12
C CYS A 616 8.83 -32.18 -21.81
N GLY A 617 7.67 -31.53 -21.87
CA GLY A 617 7.54 -30.09 -21.70
C GLY A 617 8.04 -29.26 -22.90
N PRO A 618 7.90 -27.93 -22.83
CA PRO A 618 8.13 -27.06 -23.96
C PRO A 618 9.61 -26.94 -24.31
N PHE A 619 10.53 -27.00 -23.34
CA PHE A 619 11.96 -26.78 -23.55
C PHE A 619 12.76 -28.05 -23.85
N ARG A 620 12.08 -29.18 -24.10
CA ARG A 620 12.72 -30.47 -24.35
C ARG A 620 13.74 -30.42 -25.49
N GLY A 621 14.89 -31.03 -25.28
CA GLY A 621 16.03 -31.04 -26.20
C GLY A 621 16.92 -29.78 -26.17
N LEU A 622 16.62 -28.77 -25.35
CA LEU A 622 17.50 -27.60 -25.17
C LEU A 622 18.56 -27.83 -24.06
N PRO A 623 19.73 -27.19 -24.12
CA PRO A 623 20.75 -27.27 -23.08
C PRO A 623 20.37 -26.51 -21.79
N SER A 624 19.55 -25.46 -21.91
CA SER A 624 19.03 -24.67 -20.78
C SER A 624 17.74 -23.96 -21.19
N PHE A 625 16.93 -23.54 -20.21
CA PHE A 625 15.67 -22.84 -20.47
C PHE A 625 15.89 -21.49 -21.21
N ILE A 626 16.93 -20.75 -20.82
CA ILE A 626 17.32 -19.47 -21.45
C ILE A 626 17.72 -19.65 -22.94
N GLN A 627 18.16 -20.82 -23.39
CA GLN A 627 18.54 -21.04 -24.79
C GLN A 627 17.39 -20.73 -25.78
N SER A 628 16.14 -20.87 -25.34
CA SER A 628 14.98 -20.45 -26.14
C SER A 628 14.97 -18.94 -26.44
N ILE A 629 15.38 -18.10 -25.48
CA ILE A 629 15.54 -16.65 -25.65
C ILE A 629 16.73 -16.35 -26.58
N TYR A 630 17.87 -17.05 -26.40
CA TYR A 630 19.04 -16.88 -27.27
C TYR A 630 18.74 -17.28 -28.73
N SER A 631 17.99 -18.36 -28.97
CA SER A 631 17.57 -18.75 -30.31
C SER A 631 16.62 -17.73 -30.94
N TRP A 632 15.72 -17.14 -30.14
CA TRP A 632 14.82 -16.08 -30.58
C TRP A 632 15.55 -14.77 -30.90
N ILE A 633 16.55 -14.37 -30.10
CA ILE A 633 17.31 -13.14 -30.36
C ILE A 633 18.20 -13.26 -31.60
N ASP A 634 18.76 -14.44 -31.88
CA ASP A 634 19.43 -14.72 -33.17
C ASP A 634 18.46 -14.64 -34.35
N THR A 635 17.27 -15.23 -34.21
CA THR A 635 16.21 -15.16 -35.24
C THR A 635 15.79 -13.72 -35.53
N LEU A 636 15.76 -12.85 -34.51
CA LEU A 636 15.49 -11.41 -34.66
C LEU A 636 16.66 -10.66 -35.31
N SER A 637 17.91 -11.03 -35.05
CA SER A 637 19.09 -10.40 -35.64
C SER A 637 19.10 -10.46 -37.17
N ARG A 638 18.57 -11.57 -37.73
CA ARG A 638 18.42 -11.78 -39.18
C ARG A 638 17.33 -10.89 -39.83
N ARG A 639 16.58 -10.09 -39.05
CA ARG A 639 15.43 -9.30 -39.52
C ARG A 639 15.69 -7.80 -39.23
N PRO A 640 15.99 -6.96 -40.25
CA PRO A 640 16.51 -5.61 -40.02
C PRO A 640 15.59 -4.70 -39.18
N GLY A 641 14.27 -4.87 -39.28
CA GLY A 641 13.29 -4.12 -38.48
C GLY A 641 13.30 -4.39 -36.96
N TYR A 642 14.02 -5.43 -36.50
CA TYR A 642 14.08 -5.81 -35.09
C TYR A 642 15.49 -5.71 -34.46
N LEU A 643 16.47 -5.19 -35.20
CA LEU A 643 17.86 -5.02 -34.70
C LEU A 643 17.93 -4.18 -33.42
N TRP A 644 17.00 -3.23 -33.22
CA TRP A 644 16.92 -2.44 -31.99
C TRP A 644 16.65 -3.30 -30.74
N VAL A 645 15.87 -4.39 -30.85
CA VAL A 645 15.61 -5.32 -29.75
C VAL A 645 16.88 -6.12 -29.42
N VAL A 646 17.62 -6.55 -30.45
CA VAL A 646 18.89 -7.27 -30.30
C VAL A 646 19.94 -6.37 -29.64
N TRP A 647 20.03 -5.11 -30.07
CA TRP A 647 20.92 -4.11 -29.48
C TRP A 647 20.62 -3.87 -27.99
N ILE A 648 19.34 -3.72 -27.62
CA ILE A 648 18.92 -3.62 -26.20
C ILE A 648 19.32 -4.89 -25.44
N TYR A 649 19.07 -6.08 -26.00
CA TYR A 649 19.38 -7.32 -25.30
C TYR A 649 20.88 -7.47 -25.04
N GLN A 650 21.73 -7.25 -26.06
CA GLN A 650 23.18 -7.41 -25.94
C GLN A 650 23.82 -6.35 -25.03
N ASN A 651 23.47 -5.07 -25.20
CA ASN A 651 24.14 -3.98 -24.50
C ASN A 651 23.56 -3.66 -23.12
N LEU A 652 22.27 -3.97 -22.88
CA LEU A 652 21.57 -3.65 -21.64
C LEU A 652 21.40 -4.89 -20.75
N ILE A 653 20.88 -6.00 -21.30
CA ILE A 653 20.51 -7.19 -20.52
C ILE A 653 21.67 -8.19 -20.41
N GLY A 654 22.53 -8.29 -21.42
CA GLY A 654 23.75 -9.12 -21.39
C GLY A 654 24.95 -8.46 -20.69
N SER A 655 24.91 -7.14 -20.47
CA SER A 655 26.06 -6.38 -19.96
C SER A 655 26.10 -6.34 -18.43
N VAL A 656 27.14 -6.97 -17.85
CA VAL A 656 27.44 -6.86 -16.41
C VAL A 656 27.66 -5.41 -15.99
N HIS A 657 28.28 -4.59 -16.86
CA HIS A 657 28.53 -3.17 -16.59
C HIS A 657 27.25 -2.35 -16.47
N PHE A 658 26.19 -2.69 -17.23
CA PHE A 658 24.90 -2.01 -17.09
C PHE A 658 24.30 -2.22 -15.70
N PHE A 659 24.27 -3.47 -15.22
CA PHE A 659 23.79 -3.76 -13.87
C PHE A 659 24.66 -3.11 -12.79
N PHE A 660 25.99 -3.10 -12.95
CA PHE A 660 26.88 -2.40 -12.03
C PHE A 660 26.55 -0.90 -11.94
N ILE A 661 26.47 -0.21 -13.08
CA ILE A 661 26.11 1.23 -13.15
C ILE A 661 24.71 1.46 -12.55
N LEU A 662 23.74 0.62 -12.86
CA LEU A 662 22.39 0.71 -12.30
C LEU A 662 22.39 0.56 -10.77
N THR A 663 23.14 -0.42 -10.22
CA THR A 663 23.26 -0.58 -8.76
C THR A 663 23.96 0.60 -8.10
N LEU A 664 24.99 1.17 -8.73
CA LEU A 664 25.66 2.38 -8.24
C LEU A 664 24.70 3.57 -8.21
N ILE A 665 23.91 3.78 -9.27
CA ILE A 665 22.87 4.84 -9.33
C ILE A 665 21.83 4.62 -8.22
N VAL A 666 21.33 3.40 -8.03
CA VAL A 666 20.36 3.09 -6.96
C VAL A 666 20.97 3.32 -5.58
N LEU A 667 22.24 3.00 -5.36
CA LEU A 667 22.94 3.23 -4.10
C LEU A 667 23.11 4.73 -3.84
N ILE A 668 23.53 5.52 -4.83
CA ILE A 668 23.62 6.99 -4.75
C ILE A 668 22.24 7.59 -4.43
N ILE A 669 21.18 7.19 -5.15
CA ILE A 669 19.81 7.64 -4.89
C ILE A 669 19.39 7.28 -3.46
N THR A 670 19.67 6.06 -3.00
CA THR A 670 19.32 5.62 -1.64
C THR A 670 20.07 6.42 -0.58
N TYR A 671 21.36 6.71 -0.79
CA TYR A 671 22.16 7.57 0.08
C TYR A 671 21.63 9.01 0.14
N LEU A 672 21.28 9.59 -1.01
CA LEU A 672 20.66 10.92 -1.08
C LEU A 672 19.30 10.95 -0.37
N TYR A 673 18.45 9.93 -0.56
CA TYR A 673 17.19 9.80 0.16
C TYR A 673 17.38 9.64 1.68
N TRP A 674 18.39 8.90 2.11
CA TRP A 674 18.75 8.76 3.52
C TRP A 674 19.14 10.12 4.12
N GLN A 675 20.06 10.85 3.47
CA GLN A 675 20.47 12.21 3.86
C GLN A 675 19.29 13.18 3.91
N ILE A 676 18.42 13.19 2.89
CA ILE A 676 17.20 14.01 2.87
C ILE A 676 16.26 13.64 4.03
N THR A 677 16.18 12.36 4.40
CA THR A 677 15.33 11.89 5.50
C THR A 677 15.87 12.34 6.86
N GLU A 678 17.18 12.25 7.10
CA GLU A 678 17.80 12.80 8.32
C GLU A 678 17.67 14.33 8.40
N GLY A 679 17.95 15.05 7.31
CA GLY A 679 17.76 16.50 7.24
C GLY A 679 16.31 16.93 7.54
N ARG A 680 15.32 16.19 7.02
CA ARG A 680 13.89 16.40 7.35
C ARG A 680 13.59 16.14 8.83
N LYS A 681 14.16 15.12 9.46
CA LYS A 681 13.98 14.87 10.90
C LYS A 681 14.50 16.04 11.75
N VAL A 682 15.64 16.62 11.39
CA VAL A 682 16.19 17.81 12.08
C VAL A 682 15.30 19.03 11.85
N MET A 683 14.90 19.31 10.60
CA MET A 683 14.00 20.43 10.27
C MET A 683 12.67 20.35 11.04
N ILE A 684 12.05 19.16 11.11
CA ILE A 684 10.80 18.97 11.84
C ILE A 684 10.99 19.19 13.35
N ARG A 685 12.16 18.85 13.93
CA ARG A 685 12.46 19.14 15.34
C ARG A 685 12.52 20.64 15.61
N LEU A 686 13.23 21.39 14.77
CA LEU A 686 13.37 22.85 14.89
C LEU A 686 12.02 23.56 14.74
N LEU A 687 11.20 23.17 13.75
CA LEU A 687 9.83 23.67 13.60
C LEU A 687 8.96 23.39 14.83
N HIS A 688 9.15 22.24 15.48
CA HIS A 688 8.41 21.91 16.70
C HIS A 688 8.84 22.75 17.90
N GLU A 689 10.14 23.03 18.04
CA GLU A 689 10.66 23.96 19.06
C GLU A 689 10.15 25.39 18.84
N GLN A 690 10.06 25.85 17.57
CA GLN A 690 9.45 27.13 17.23
C GLN A 690 7.97 27.18 17.65
N ILE A 691 7.16 26.17 17.30
CA ILE A 691 5.73 26.10 17.70
C ILE A 691 5.57 26.11 19.23
N ILE A 692 6.45 25.41 19.96
CA ILE A 692 6.44 25.41 21.43
C ILE A 692 6.78 26.80 21.99
N ASN A 693 7.74 27.50 21.40
CA ASN A 693 8.16 28.82 21.87
C ASN A 693 7.11 29.90 21.53
N GLU A 694 6.54 29.90 20.32
CA GLU A 694 5.38 30.75 19.99
C GLU A 694 4.19 30.49 20.93
N GLY A 695 3.97 29.23 21.31
CA GLY A 695 2.95 28.86 22.29
C GLY A 695 3.20 29.45 23.68
N LYS A 696 4.47 29.51 24.13
CA LYS A 696 4.86 30.18 25.39
C LYS A 696 4.69 31.69 25.29
N ASP A 697 5.12 32.33 24.21
CA ASP A 697 5.01 33.77 24.03
C ASP A 697 3.54 34.21 24.00
N LYS A 698 2.66 33.46 23.32
CA LYS A 698 1.21 33.68 23.36
C LYS A 698 0.64 33.51 24.77
N MET A 699 1.07 32.51 25.52
CA MET A 699 0.63 32.31 26.90
C MET A 699 1.08 33.47 27.82
N PHE A 700 2.33 33.94 27.67
CA PHE A 700 2.87 35.08 28.40
C PHE A 700 2.12 36.39 28.05
N LEU A 701 1.81 36.62 26.77
CA LEU A 701 0.99 37.75 26.33
C LEU A 701 -0.43 37.70 26.93
N ILE A 702 -1.08 36.53 26.93
CA ILE A 702 -2.39 36.33 27.57
C ILE A 702 -2.29 36.61 29.08
N GLU A 703 -1.28 36.07 29.78
CA GLU A 703 -1.10 36.29 31.22
C GLU A 703 -0.88 37.77 31.55
N LYS A 704 -0.14 38.50 30.71
CA LYS A 704 0.06 39.96 30.87
C LYS A 704 -1.22 40.74 30.59
N LEU A 705 -2.00 40.37 29.58
CA LEU A 705 -3.30 40.99 29.26
C LEU A 705 -4.32 40.74 30.38
N THR A 706 -4.43 39.52 30.92
CA THR A 706 -5.31 39.23 32.05
C THR A 706 -4.89 40.00 33.31
N LYS A 707 -3.58 40.12 33.59
CA LYS A 707 -3.10 40.96 34.70
C LYS A 707 -3.45 42.44 34.52
N LEU A 708 -3.37 42.96 33.29
CA LEU A 708 -3.78 44.34 33.01
C LEU A 708 -5.29 44.52 33.17
N GLN A 709 -6.13 43.61 32.67
CA GLN A 709 -7.58 43.64 32.93
C GLN A 709 -7.92 43.53 34.43
N ASP A 710 -7.20 42.70 35.19
CA ASP A 710 -7.39 42.56 36.65
C ASP A 710 -6.82 43.73 37.46
N MET A 711 -5.96 44.57 36.86
CA MET A 711 -5.54 45.86 37.41
C MET A 711 -6.56 46.94 37.06
N GLU A 712 -7.03 47.00 35.81
CA GLU A 712 -8.08 47.92 35.36
C GLU A 712 -9.38 47.75 36.17
N LYS A 713 -9.84 46.51 36.36
CA LYS A 713 -10.98 46.17 37.25
C LYS A 713 -10.75 46.56 38.72
N ARG A 714 -9.50 46.72 39.16
CA ARG A 714 -9.17 47.16 40.53
C ARG A 714 -8.97 48.67 40.65
N VAL A 715 -8.63 49.36 39.56
CA VAL A 715 -8.49 50.83 39.51
C VAL A 715 -9.83 51.51 39.25
N ASN A 716 -10.69 50.91 38.40
CA ASN A 716 -12.03 51.41 38.07
C ASN A 716 -13.14 50.42 38.52
N PRO A 717 -13.39 50.24 39.84
CA PRO A 717 -14.56 49.48 40.30
C PRO A 717 -15.89 50.15 39.89
N SER A 718 -15.88 51.46 39.60
CA SER A 718 -17.05 52.28 39.27
C SER A 718 -17.46 52.29 37.80
N ALA A 719 -16.66 51.75 36.87
CA ALA A 719 -17.05 51.64 35.46
C ALA A 719 -18.15 50.57 35.25
N LEU A 720 -18.22 49.58 36.14
CA LEU A 720 -19.10 48.41 36.02
C LEU A 720 -20.57 48.72 36.35
N ASP A 721 -20.85 49.83 37.05
CA ASP A 721 -22.23 50.30 37.32
C ASP A 721 -22.85 51.10 36.16
N LEU A 722 -22.02 51.61 35.24
CA LEU A 722 -22.51 52.33 34.05
C LEU A 722 -22.80 51.37 32.90
N GLU A 723 -21.87 50.46 32.59
CA GLU A 723 -22.01 49.51 31.47
C GLU A 723 -23.12 48.47 31.71
N ARG A 724 -23.46 48.17 32.97
CA ARG A 724 -24.64 47.35 33.30
C ARG A 724 -25.97 48.07 33.04
N ARG A 725 -26.02 49.41 32.99
CA ARG A 725 -27.26 50.16 32.73
C ARG A 725 -27.63 50.30 31.25
N GLU A 726 -26.69 50.12 30.33
CA GLU A 726 -26.93 50.37 28.89
C GLU A 726 -27.33 49.11 28.09
N VAL A 727 -27.31 47.91 28.70
CA VAL A 727 -27.59 46.63 28.01
C VAL A 727 -28.94 46.01 28.43
N GLU A 728 -29.81 46.75 29.12
CA GLU A 728 -31.14 46.29 29.54
C GLU A 728 -32.24 46.99 28.70
N PRO A 729 -32.83 46.33 27.67
CA PRO A 729 -33.93 46.92 26.91
C PRO A 729 -35.21 46.95 27.76
N GLN A 730 -35.72 48.15 28.02
CA GLN A 730 -36.99 48.33 28.72
C GLN A 730 -38.15 47.72 27.91
N ILE A 731 -38.80 46.71 28.49
CA ILE A 731 -40.12 46.21 28.07
C ILE A 731 -41.10 46.47 29.24
N PRO A 732 -42.32 46.98 29.01
CA PRO A 732 -43.18 47.43 30.10
C PRO A 732 -43.72 46.30 30.98
N LEU A 733 -43.82 46.59 32.28
CA LEU A 733 -44.49 45.76 33.28
C LEU A 733 -45.94 45.41 32.89
N HIS A 734 -46.29 44.13 32.98
CA HIS A 734 -47.60 43.70 33.48
C HIS A 734 -47.55 42.30 34.11
N LEU A 735 -47.80 42.28 35.42
CA LEU A 735 -48.50 41.26 36.23
C LEU A 735 -47.90 39.84 36.48
N GLU A 736 -48.10 39.43 37.74
CA GLU A 736 -48.24 38.05 38.30
C GLU A 736 -47.03 37.09 38.48
N GLU A 737 -46.68 36.94 39.77
CA GLU A 737 -46.55 35.72 40.58
C GLU A 737 -45.64 34.50 40.27
N LEU A 738 -45.11 33.98 41.38
CA LEU A 738 -44.68 32.60 41.70
C LEU A 738 -43.46 31.96 40.99
N GLY A 739 -42.53 31.45 41.82
CA GLY A 739 -41.58 30.40 41.42
C GLY A 739 -40.25 30.39 42.17
N ALA A 740 -40.10 29.51 43.17
CA ALA A 740 -38.86 29.38 43.96
C ALA A 740 -37.85 28.38 43.36
N ALA A 741 -36.54 28.65 43.50
CA ALA A 741 -35.49 27.63 43.63
C ALA A 741 -34.20 28.25 44.24
N PRO A 742 -33.46 27.55 45.14
CA PRO A 742 -32.36 28.15 45.90
C PRO A 742 -30.96 27.87 45.36
N ASP A 743 -30.03 28.71 45.81
CA ASP A 743 -28.57 28.64 45.63
C ASP A 743 -27.95 27.30 46.11
N LEU A 744 -26.94 26.82 45.39
CA LEU A 744 -25.99 25.83 45.92
C LEU A 744 -24.60 26.00 45.28
N ARG A 745 -23.78 26.86 45.91
CA ARG A 745 -22.33 26.95 45.66
C ARG A 745 -21.55 26.39 46.85
N LEU A 746 -20.29 26.05 46.55
CA LEU A 746 -19.17 25.85 47.47
C LEU A 746 -19.02 24.47 48.17
N ARG A 747 -18.04 23.69 47.68
CA ARG A 747 -17.00 23.13 48.56
C ARG A 747 -15.69 22.89 47.80
N ARG A 748 -14.57 23.36 48.35
CA ARG A 748 -13.21 23.02 47.90
C ARG A 748 -12.35 22.71 49.13
N SER A 749 -11.75 21.52 49.14
CA SER A 749 -10.49 21.11 49.81
C SER A 749 -9.96 21.81 51.08
N ALA A 750 -9.69 21.02 52.13
CA ALA A 750 -8.43 21.09 52.90
C ALA A 750 -8.19 19.80 53.74
N GLN A 751 -6.91 19.53 54.03
CA GLN A 751 -6.32 18.68 55.09
C GLN A 751 -6.63 17.16 55.19
N GLU A 752 -5.84 16.37 54.45
CA GLU A 752 -4.80 15.46 54.98
C GLU A 752 -4.71 15.25 56.52
N GLU A 753 -4.96 14.02 56.99
CA GLU A 753 -4.50 13.51 58.29
C GLU A 753 -4.30 11.98 58.26
N ASN A 754 -3.20 11.53 58.87
CA ASN A 754 -2.80 10.14 59.17
C ASN A 754 -1.58 10.24 60.13
N PRO A 755 -1.28 9.29 61.03
CA PRO A 755 -1.91 7.98 61.25
C PRO A 755 -2.25 7.69 62.74
N ILE A 756 -2.82 6.49 63.02
CA ILE A 756 -2.42 5.52 64.06
C ILE A 756 -3.57 4.50 64.27
N ALA A 757 -3.28 3.22 64.01
CA ALA A 757 -3.86 1.96 64.55
C ALA A 757 -3.74 0.85 63.50
#